data_AF-A0A7D5ZNN1-F1
#
_entry.id   AF-A0A7D5ZNN1-F1
#
_cell.length_a   1.000
_cell.length_b   1.000
_cell.length_c   1.000
_cell.angle_alpha   90.00
_cell.angle_beta   90.00
_cell.angle_gamma   90.00
#
_symmetry.space_group_name_H-M   'P 1'
#
loop_
_entity.id
_entity.type
_entity.pdbx_description
1 polymer ?
#
loop_
_entity_poly.entity_id
_entity_poly.type
_entity_poly.pdbx_seq_one_letter_code
_entity_poly.pdbx_strand_id
1 'polypeptide(L)'
;MSSLALYRRYRPETFAEVIGQEHVTDPLQQALRNNRVNHAYLFSGPRGCGKTTSARILARCLNCEQGPTPTPCGECQSCRDLARNGPGSIDVIEIDAASHGGVDDARELREKAFFGPAGSRYKIYIIDEAHMVTSAGFNALLKVVEEPPEHLKFIFATTEPEKVIGTIRSRTHHYPFRLVPPGTLRDYLGEVCQKEDIPVEDGVLPLVVRAGAGSVRDSMSVMDQLLAGAGADGVTYAMATALLGYTDGSLLDSVVEAFATGDGAAAFEVVDRVIEGGNDPRRFVADLLERLRDLVILAAVPDAADKGLIDAPADVLERMQAQASTFGAAELSRAADLVNEGLTEMRGATSPRLQLELICARVLLPAAYGDERSVMARLDRLERGVNFSGGAGAPAMGYVPGPEAHGGAPAAAVPPGGGPAAARAAVRAQGAGPGAGAAAPAPAPASAAPAPAPVSAAPAPAPASAAPPAPAAPAVAPVAPEPAPAAQAVPAPAGQAAPAPAAAPGAWPTAAPAGGGRRPGGWPTAAAPGGPQGQAPAQSGPPAGARPAPAPAAQAAPAPAPAGGLDPGVLWPNILEAVKNRRRFTWILLSQNAQVTGFDGTTLQLGFVNAGARDNFAGSGSEDVLRAALAEQFNVHWKIEAIVDPSGGGSAPPAPGGSGFGGGGHGGGGYGGPGAGASGGGGYGAPAAARPAPATPSAPQAPAAPRAASGPAAPRPAAAPEPPPVSIEDDIPEDDDPDLDESALSGHELIVRELGATVVEEFTNE
;
A
#
# COMPACT_ATOMS: atom_id res chain seq x y z
N MET A 1 12.54 35.29 2.20
CA MET A 1 11.27 34.55 1.96
C MET A 1 10.71 34.06 3.30
N SER A 2 9.43 33.72 3.39
CA SER A 2 8.89 33.06 4.58
C SER A 2 9.34 31.60 4.61
N SER A 3 9.79 31.08 5.76
CA SER A 3 10.25 29.68 5.92
C SER A 3 9.11 28.66 5.98
N LEU A 4 7.95 29.00 5.43
CA LEU A 4 6.77 28.14 5.36
C LEU A 4 6.65 27.52 3.97
N ALA A 5 6.66 26.19 3.94
CA ALA A 5 6.45 25.34 2.76
C ALA A 5 5.22 25.75 1.94
N LEU A 6 5.29 25.62 0.61
CA LEU A 6 4.23 26.00 -0.34
C LEU A 6 2.85 25.48 0.08
N TYR A 7 2.72 24.19 0.42
CA TYR A 7 1.42 23.58 0.77
C TYR A 7 0.78 24.20 2.03
N ARG A 8 1.56 24.86 2.90
CA ARG A 8 1.05 25.68 4.01
C ARG A 8 0.76 27.10 3.53
N ARG A 9 1.71 27.72 2.82
CA ARG A 9 1.65 29.13 2.37
C ARG A 9 0.49 29.42 1.41
N TYR A 10 0.10 28.45 0.59
CA TYR A 10 -0.98 28.54 -0.40
C TYR A 10 -2.24 27.73 -0.02
N ARG A 11 -2.38 27.28 1.24
CA ARG A 11 -3.54 26.49 1.69
C ARG A 11 -4.84 27.30 1.58
N PRO A 12 -5.84 26.90 0.77
CA PRO A 12 -7.09 27.64 0.55
C PRO A 12 -7.75 28.19 1.83
N GLU A 13 -8.12 29.47 1.82
CA GLU A 13 -8.78 30.21 2.91
C GLU A 13 -10.31 30.30 2.76
N THR A 14 -10.82 30.13 1.54
CA THR A 14 -12.24 30.16 1.16
C THR A 14 -12.58 29.03 0.18
N PHE A 15 -13.86 28.70 0.02
CA PHE A 15 -14.29 27.65 -0.92
C PHE A 15 -13.98 27.97 -2.40
N ALA A 16 -13.79 29.24 -2.75
CA ALA A 16 -13.44 29.67 -4.11
C ALA A 16 -11.95 29.45 -4.46
N GLU A 17 -11.08 29.23 -3.46
CA GLU A 17 -9.66 28.89 -3.65
C GLU A 17 -9.42 27.36 -3.76
N VAL A 18 -10.44 26.53 -3.55
CA VAL A 18 -10.30 25.07 -3.55
C VAL A 18 -10.47 24.52 -4.97
N ILE A 19 -9.33 24.23 -5.61
CA ILE A 19 -9.27 23.73 -6.99
C ILE A 19 -9.78 22.29 -7.17
N GLY A 20 -10.56 22.04 -8.23
CA GLY A 20 -10.91 20.70 -8.70
C GLY A 20 -11.85 19.89 -7.80
N GLN A 21 -12.61 20.57 -6.92
CA GLN A 21 -13.58 19.96 -6.01
C GLN A 21 -14.96 20.64 -6.09
N GLU A 22 -15.30 21.21 -7.24
CA GLU A 22 -16.50 22.02 -7.50
C GLU A 22 -17.78 21.22 -7.15
N HIS A 23 -17.76 19.91 -7.40
CA HIS A 23 -18.82 18.96 -7.04
C HIS A 23 -19.05 18.76 -5.53
N VAL A 24 -18.16 19.29 -4.68
CA VAL A 24 -18.31 19.37 -3.22
C VAL A 24 -18.48 20.82 -2.76
N THR A 25 -17.69 21.75 -3.27
CA THR A 25 -17.66 23.13 -2.78
C THR A 25 -18.91 23.93 -3.16
N ASP A 26 -19.48 23.75 -4.35
CA ASP A 26 -20.73 24.43 -4.73
C ASP A 26 -21.94 23.95 -3.93
N PRO A 27 -22.18 22.64 -3.74
CA PRO A 27 -23.21 22.15 -2.82
C PRO A 27 -23.04 22.64 -1.38
N LEU A 28 -21.81 22.70 -0.84
CA LEU A 28 -21.55 23.23 0.51
C LEU A 28 -21.84 24.74 0.60
N GLN A 29 -21.36 25.54 -0.35
CA GLN A 29 -21.69 26.97 -0.43
C GLN A 29 -23.21 27.19 -0.55
N GLN A 30 -23.90 26.38 -1.35
CA GLN A 30 -25.34 26.49 -1.54
C GLN A 30 -26.12 26.04 -0.31
N ALA A 31 -25.65 25.04 0.45
CA ALA A 31 -26.21 24.68 1.74
C ALA A 31 -26.08 25.83 2.76
N LEU A 32 -24.93 26.50 2.81
CA LEU A 32 -24.68 27.68 3.65
C LEU A 32 -25.61 28.85 3.27
N ARG A 33 -25.71 29.21 1.98
CA ARG A 33 -26.63 30.28 1.49
C ARG A 33 -28.09 30.04 1.87
N ASN A 34 -28.54 28.78 1.89
CA ASN A 34 -29.90 28.40 2.25
C ASN A 34 -30.09 28.11 3.75
N ASN A 35 -29.08 28.39 4.59
CA ASN A 35 -29.03 28.07 6.02
C ASN A 35 -29.38 26.60 6.36
N ARG A 36 -29.01 25.66 5.45
CA ARG A 36 -29.22 24.22 5.60
C ARG A 36 -27.97 23.55 6.15
N VAL A 37 -27.57 23.97 7.35
CA VAL A 37 -26.40 23.45 8.07
C VAL A 37 -26.80 22.17 8.82
N ASN A 38 -26.18 21.06 8.46
CA ASN A 38 -26.42 19.76 9.11
C ASN A 38 -25.54 19.62 10.36
N HIS A 39 -25.86 18.66 11.22
CA HIS A 39 -25.11 18.44 12.47
C HIS A 39 -23.80 17.67 12.27
N ALA A 40 -23.72 16.79 11.28
CA ALA A 40 -22.53 15.98 11.01
C ALA A 40 -22.25 15.86 9.50
N TYR A 41 -20.96 15.97 9.14
CA TYR A 41 -20.43 15.88 7.78
C TYR A 41 -19.37 14.77 7.69
N LEU A 42 -19.31 14.05 6.57
CA LEU A 42 -18.26 13.06 6.27
C LEU A 42 -17.58 13.44 4.95
N PHE A 43 -16.32 13.82 5.02
CA PHE A 43 -15.47 14.20 3.89
C PHE A 43 -14.53 13.03 3.58
N SER A 44 -14.84 12.25 2.55
CA SER A 44 -14.02 11.08 2.16
C SER A 44 -13.19 11.35 0.92
N GLY A 45 -12.05 10.68 0.77
CA GLY A 45 -11.31 10.62 -0.49
C GLY A 45 -9.80 10.53 -0.29
N PRO A 46 -9.03 10.37 -1.39
CA PRO A 46 -7.58 10.17 -1.33
C PRO A 46 -6.84 11.21 -0.48
N ARG A 47 -5.65 10.87 0.02
CA ARG A 47 -4.83 11.82 0.78
C ARG A 47 -4.48 13.06 -0.06
N GLY A 48 -4.40 14.22 0.59
CA GLY A 48 -3.96 15.47 -0.02
C GLY A 48 -4.91 16.18 -1.01
N CYS A 49 -6.11 15.66 -1.27
CA CYS A 49 -7.15 16.32 -2.10
C CYS A 49 -7.87 17.51 -1.42
N GLY A 50 -7.55 17.83 -0.16
CA GLY A 50 -8.07 19.02 0.53
C GLY A 50 -9.20 18.80 1.55
N LYS A 51 -9.49 17.56 1.97
CA LYS A 51 -10.51 17.21 3.00
C LYS A 51 -10.46 18.13 4.23
N THR A 52 -9.36 18.10 4.98
CA THR A 52 -9.16 18.85 6.23
C THR A 52 -9.13 20.36 6.01
N THR A 53 -8.62 20.82 4.87
CA THR A 53 -8.68 22.24 4.49
C THR A 53 -10.13 22.70 4.31
N SER A 54 -10.93 21.90 3.60
CA SER A 54 -12.36 22.17 3.41
C SER A 54 -13.14 22.08 4.72
N ALA A 55 -12.72 21.24 5.67
CA ALA A 55 -13.28 21.19 7.03
C ALA A 55 -13.01 22.49 7.81
N ARG A 56 -11.78 23.01 7.77
CA ARG A 56 -11.45 24.32 8.36
C ARG A 56 -12.19 25.48 7.69
N ILE A 57 -12.31 25.47 6.35
CA ILE A 57 -13.10 26.47 5.62
C ILE A 57 -14.57 26.40 6.03
N LEU A 58 -15.17 25.21 6.13
CA LEU A 58 -16.55 25.05 6.61
C LEU A 58 -16.71 25.58 8.04
N ALA A 59 -15.77 25.26 8.95
CA ALA A 59 -15.78 25.80 10.31
C ALA A 59 -15.73 27.34 10.32
N ARG A 60 -14.88 27.94 9.50
CA ARG A 60 -14.77 29.40 9.31
C ARG A 60 -16.06 30.02 8.75
N CYS A 61 -16.70 29.36 7.79
CA CYS A 61 -17.98 29.75 7.21
C CYS A 61 -19.15 29.72 8.22
N LEU A 62 -19.09 28.81 9.20
CA LEU A 62 -20.10 28.63 10.23
C LEU A 62 -19.91 29.56 11.44
N ASN A 63 -18.66 29.81 11.84
CA ASN A 63 -18.31 30.59 13.04
C ASN A 63 -17.93 32.05 12.78
N CYS A 64 -17.84 32.47 11.51
CA CYS A 64 -17.80 33.88 11.14
C CYS A 64 -18.97 34.67 11.79
N GLU A 65 -18.71 35.90 12.24
CA GLU A 65 -19.74 36.78 12.83
C GLU A 65 -20.91 37.03 11.85
N GLN A 66 -20.61 37.12 10.55
CA GLN A 66 -21.59 37.26 9.46
C GLN A 66 -22.17 35.91 8.99
N GLY A 67 -21.91 34.81 9.72
CA GLY A 67 -22.28 33.45 9.31
C GLY A 67 -23.71 33.00 9.69
N PRO A 68 -24.15 31.81 9.22
CA PRO A 68 -23.50 30.99 8.21
C PRO A 68 -23.42 31.68 6.85
N THR A 69 -22.23 31.68 6.23
CA THR A 69 -21.99 32.34 4.93
C THR A 69 -21.03 31.51 4.09
N PRO A 70 -21.22 31.38 2.75
CA PRO A 70 -20.24 30.76 1.86
C PRO A 70 -18.93 31.55 1.77
N THR A 71 -18.97 32.84 2.06
CA THR A 71 -17.85 33.79 1.96
C THR A 71 -17.59 34.39 3.35
N PRO A 72 -16.68 33.80 4.15
CA PRO A 72 -16.33 34.33 5.47
C PRO A 72 -15.61 35.67 5.32
N CYS A 73 -15.85 36.61 6.24
CA CYS A 73 -15.37 37.99 6.11
C CYS A 73 -13.85 38.18 6.21
N GLY A 74 -13.08 37.17 6.63
CA GLY A 74 -11.64 37.25 6.87
C GLY A 74 -11.23 38.06 8.11
N GLU A 75 -11.93 39.18 8.37
CA GLU A 75 -11.53 40.20 9.34
C GLU A 75 -11.96 39.95 10.79
N CYS A 76 -13.00 39.15 11.05
CA CYS A 76 -13.51 38.93 12.42
C CYS A 76 -12.62 37.95 13.22
N GLN A 77 -12.71 37.92 14.56
CA GLN A 77 -11.73 37.18 15.37
C GLN A 77 -11.72 35.68 15.04
N SER A 78 -12.89 35.02 14.95
CA SER A 78 -12.99 33.62 14.50
C SER A 78 -12.40 33.40 13.10
N CYS A 79 -12.55 34.36 12.18
CA CYS A 79 -11.94 34.29 10.85
C CYS A 79 -10.41 34.43 10.85
N ARG A 80 -9.81 35.10 11.85
CA ARG A 80 -8.36 35.19 12.06
C ARG A 80 -7.82 33.95 12.76
N ASP A 81 -8.51 33.47 13.79
CA ASP A 81 -8.15 32.27 14.55
C ASP A 81 -8.11 31.02 13.63
N LEU A 82 -9.03 30.96 12.67
CA LEU A 82 -9.16 29.90 11.66
C LEU A 82 -8.48 30.24 10.32
N ALA A 83 -7.68 31.32 10.26
CA ALA A 83 -6.89 31.65 9.07
C ALA A 83 -5.74 30.64 8.86
N ARG A 84 -5.13 30.67 7.67
CA ARG A 84 -3.98 29.84 7.25
C ARG A 84 -2.82 29.82 8.25
N ASN A 85 -2.58 30.96 8.91
CA ASN A 85 -1.54 31.18 9.92
C ASN A 85 -2.14 31.60 11.29
N GLY A 86 -3.41 31.28 11.55
CA GLY A 86 -4.08 31.61 12.81
C GLY A 86 -3.59 30.75 14.00
N PRO A 87 -3.76 31.21 15.25
CA PRO A 87 -3.43 30.44 16.45
C PRO A 87 -4.32 29.21 16.71
N GLY A 88 -5.36 28.99 15.89
CA GLY A 88 -6.45 28.05 16.19
C GLY A 88 -7.55 28.71 17.02
N SER A 89 -8.75 28.12 16.99
CA SER A 89 -9.92 28.64 17.74
C SER A 89 -10.33 27.66 18.82
N ILE A 90 -10.64 28.16 20.02
CA ILE A 90 -11.10 27.35 21.16
C ILE A 90 -12.39 26.57 20.83
N ASP A 91 -13.21 27.10 19.92
CA ASP A 91 -14.47 26.51 19.49
C ASP A 91 -14.36 25.55 18.30
N VAL A 92 -13.16 25.37 17.73
CA VAL A 92 -12.91 24.45 16.61
C VAL A 92 -11.75 23.54 16.99
N ILE A 93 -12.10 22.34 17.42
CA ILE A 93 -11.16 21.37 17.98
C ILE A 93 -10.86 20.33 16.89
N GLU A 94 -9.61 20.34 16.41
CA GLU A 94 -9.09 19.39 15.42
C GLU A 94 -8.40 18.23 16.13
N ILE A 95 -8.78 17.00 15.78
CA ILE A 95 -8.28 15.76 16.38
C ILE A 95 -7.79 14.86 15.26
N ASP A 96 -6.55 14.43 15.35
CA ASP A 96 -5.99 13.37 14.49
C ASP A 96 -6.32 12.01 15.11
N ALA A 97 -7.16 11.22 14.44
CA ALA A 97 -7.58 9.91 14.92
C ALA A 97 -6.46 8.86 14.88
N ALA A 98 -5.36 9.09 14.15
CA ALA A 98 -4.20 8.19 14.20
C ALA A 98 -3.49 8.25 15.57
N SER A 99 -3.56 9.37 16.29
CA SER A 99 -2.98 9.54 17.63
C SER A 99 -4.02 9.56 18.76
N HIS A 100 -5.30 9.84 18.47
CA HIS A 100 -6.37 9.99 19.46
C HIS A 100 -7.66 9.25 19.03
N GLY A 101 -7.51 8.05 18.47
CA GLY A 101 -8.61 7.18 18.03
C GLY A 101 -9.23 6.30 19.12
N GLY A 102 -8.82 6.48 20.38
CA GLY A 102 -9.15 5.62 21.50
C GLY A 102 -10.58 5.74 22.02
N VAL A 103 -10.97 4.78 22.86
CA VAL A 103 -12.30 4.77 23.49
C VAL A 103 -12.41 5.89 24.52
N ASP A 104 -11.33 6.20 25.23
CA ASP A 104 -11.29 7.22 26.27
C ASP A 104 -11.18 8.64 25.70
N ASP A 105 -10.44 8.85 24.60
CA ASP A 105 -10.50 10.08 23.81
C ASP A 105 -11.96 10.39 23.40
N ALA A 106 -12.67 9.40 22.87
CA ALA A 106 -14.07 9.52 22.48
C ALA A 106 -15.03 9.77 23.65
N ARG A 107 -14.76 9.20 24.85
CA ARG A 107 -15.53 9.46 26.08
C ARG A 107 -15.32 10.89 26.57
N GLU A 108 -14.08 11.35 26.61
CA GLU A 108 -13.73 12.72 27.00
C GLU A 108 -14.29 13.75 26.00
N LEU A 109 -14.25 13.43 24.70
CA LEU A 109 -14.83 14.25 23.63
C LEU A 109 -16.35 14.41 23.82
N ARG A 110 -17.05 13.28 24.05
CA ARG A 110 -18.48 13.25 24.38
C ARG A 110 -18.82 14.12 25.59
N GLU A 111 -18.02 14.07 26.64
CA GLU A 111 -18.26 14.86 27.85
C GLU A 111 -17.98 16.35 27.63
N LYS A 112 -16.90 16.69 26.90
CA LYS A 112 -16.59 18.05 26.45
C LYS A 112 -17.64 18.61 25.48
N ALA A 113 -18.35 17.76 24.74
CA ALA A 113 -19.32 18.16 23.71
C ALA A 113 -20.61 18.80 24.25
N PHE A 114 -21.00 18.55 25.51
CA PHE A 114 -22.20 19.15 26.11
C PHE A 114 -22.02 20.62 26.51
N PHE A 115 -20.78 21.08 26.72
CA PHE A 115 -20.50 22.49 27.00
C PHE A 115 -20.59 23.33 25.72
N GLY A 116 -21.32 24.43 25.79
CA GLY A 116 -21.45 25.40 24.71
C GLY A 116 -20.12 26.02 24.24
N PRO A 117 -20.12 26.73 23.10
CA PRO A 117 -18.96 27.48 22.63
C PRO A 117 -18.62 28.65 23.55
N ALA A 118 -17.35 29.05 23.56
CA ALA A 118 -16.80 30.10 24.39
C ALA A 118 -16.94 31.51 23.77
N GLY A 119 -16.90 31.63 22.44
CA GLY A 119 -17.08 32.91 21.75
C GLY A 119 -17.72 32.83 20.35
N SER A 120 -17.74 31.64 19.74
CA SER A 120 -18.28 31.39 18.40
C SER A 120 -19.74 30.94 18.43
N ARG A 121 -20.40 30.86 17.26
CA ARG A 121 -21.80 30.38 17.17
C ARG A 121 -21.94 28.87 17.39
N TYR A 122 -20.97 28.09 16.92
CA TYR A 122 -20.95 26.65 17.01
C TYR A 122 -19.64 26.14 17.61
N LYS A 123 -19.74 25.05 18.36
CA LYS A 123 -18.60 24.21 18.74
C LYS A 123 -18.43 23.13 17.70
N ILE A 124 -17.26 23.03 17.09
CA ILE A 124 -17.01 22.22 15.90
C ILE A 124 -15.88 21.24 16.19
N TYR A 125 -16.15 19.95 16.05
CA TYR A 125 -15.14 18.89 16.09
C TYR A 125 -14.78 18.47 14.67
N ILE A 126 -13.50 18.61 14.32
CA ILE A 126 -12.94 18.08 13.08
C ILE A 126 -12.12 16.84 13.47
N ILE A 127 -12.52 15.67 13.01
CA ILE A 127 -11.83 14.39 13.28
C ILE A 127 -11.20 13.96 11.96
N ASP A 128 -9.88 14.13 11.83
CA ASP A 128 -9.14 13.76 10.63
C ASP A 128 -8.68 12.30 10.68
N GLU A 129 -8.50 11.72 9.48
CA GLU A 129 -8.30 10.30 9.21
C GLU A 129 -9.14 9.34 10.10
N ALA A 130 -10.43 9.65 10.19
CA ALA A 130 -11.43 9.02 11.06
C ALA A 130 -11.62 7.49 10.87
N HIS A 131 -11.03 6.87 9.85
CA HIS A 131 -10.96 5.40 9.75
C HIS A 131 -10.06 4.78 10.84
N MET A 132 -9.17 5.56 11.46
CA MET A 132 -8.33 5.15 12.59
C MET A 132 -9.06 5.20 13.94
N VAL A 133 -10.28 5.77 14.01
CA VAL A 133 -11.09 5.73 15.25
C VAL A 133 -11.55 4.31 15.50
N THR A 134 -11.20 3.77 16.66
CA THR A 134 -11.59 2.42 17.09
C THR A 134 -13.12 2.24 17.08
N SER A 135 -13.60 1.04 16.75
CA SER A 135 -15.05 0.71 16.76
C SER A 135 -15.72 1.05 18.09
N ALA A 136 -15.02 0.86 19.21
CA ALA A 136 -15.51 1.22 20.54
C ALA A 136 -15.50 2.76 20.78
N GLY A 137 -14.53 3.50 20.24
CA GLY A 137 -14.54 4.97 20.22
C GLY A 137 -15.72 5.53 19.42
N PHE A 138 -15.95 5.04 18.20
CA PHE A 138 -17.15 5.42 17.43
C PHE A 138 -18.45 5.12 18.18
N ASN A 139 -18.56 3.95 18.83
CA ASN A 139 -19.73 3.61 19.64
C ASN A 139 -19.92 4.53 20.85
N ALA A 140 -18.85 5.08 21.44
CA ALA A 140 -18.94 6.09 22.50
C ALA A 140 -19.45 7.45 21.98
N LEU A 141 -19.12 7.80 20.72
CA LEU A 141 -19.60 9.02 20.05
C LEU A 141 -21.03 8.91 19.53
N LEU A 142 -21.53 7.71 19.19
CA LEU A 142 -22.81 7.50 18.49
C LEU A 142 -23.93 8.39 19.05
N LYS A 143 -24.23 8.32 20.36
CA LYS A 143 -25.32 9.09 20.97
C LYS A 143 -25.22 10.60 20.69
N VAL A 144 -24.02 11.17 20.69
CA VAL A 144 -23.79 12.60 20.43
C VAL A 144 -23.91 12.93 18.94
N VAL A 145 -23.69 11.95 18.06
CA VAL A 145 -23.86 12.08 16.61
C VAL A 145 -25.34 11.88 16.20
N GLU A 146 -26.13 11.08 16.93
CA GLU A 146 -27.57 10.93 16.67
C GLU A 146 -28.42 12.07 17.24
N GLU A 147 -28.11 12.51 18.47
CA GLU A 147 -28.83 13.59 19.19
C GLU A 147 -27.87 14.72 19.62
N PRO A 148 -27.19 15.40 18.68
CA PRO A 148 -26.27 16.50 19.00
C PRO A 148 -27.00 17.73 19.53
N PRO A 149 -26.44 18.44 20.53
CA PRO A 149 -26.86 19.80 20.88
C PRO A 149 -26.86 20.75 19.67
N GLU A 150 -27.78 21.71 19.61
CA GLU A 150 -27.93 22.61 18.45
C GLU A 150 -26.65 23.39 18.11
N HIS A 151 -25.86 23.73 19.14
CA HIS A 151 -24.59 24.43 19.02
C HIS A 151 -23.43 23.54 18.53
N LEU A 152 -23.59 22.21 18.49
CA LEU A 152 -22.52 21.26 18.20
C LEU A 152 -22.51 20.85 16.71
N LYS A 153 -21.33 20.71 16.11
CA LYS A 153 -21.14 20.23 14.73
C LYS A 153 -19.95 19.26 14.65
N PHE A 154 -20.10 18.19 13.87
CA PHE A 154 -19.01 17.24 13.57
C PHE A 154 -18.62 17.30 12.08
N ILE A 155 -17.32 17.21 11.79
CA ILE A 155 -16.77 17.02 10.45
C ILE A 155 -15.74 15.88 10.53
N PHE A 156 -16.13 14.70 10.07
CA PHE A 156 -15.22 13.57 9.92
C PHE A 156 -14.51 13.67 8.56
N ALA A 157 -13.18 13.56 8.52
CA ALA A 157 -12.41 13.41 7.30
C ALA A 157 -11.73 12.03 7.26
N THR A 158 -11.68 11.37 6.11
CA THR A 158 -11.09 10.02 5.99
C THR A 158 -10.61 9.70 4.57
N THR A 159 -9.56 8.91 4.41
CA THR A 159 -9.24 8.20 3.15
C THR A 159 -10.27 7.13 2.84
N GLU A 160 -10.62 6.32 3.83
CA GLU A 160 -11.40 5.09 3.70
C GLU A 160 -12.80 5.25 4.31
N PRO A 161 -13.84 5.57 3.51
CA PRO A 161 -15.21 5.73 4.01
C PRO A 161 -15.90 4.41 4.37
N GLU A 162 -15.38 3.26 3.92
CA GLU A 162 -15.89 1.92 4.23
C GLU A 162 -15.53 1.45 5.63
N LYS A 163 -14.32 1.78 6.11
CA LYS A 163 -13.87 1.53 7.51
C LYS A 163 -14.70 2.30 8.55
N VAL A 164 -15.24 3.48 8.20
CA VAL A 164 -16.15 4.23 9.07
C VAL A 164 -17.46 3.45 9.26
N ILE A 165 -17.87 3.22 10.51
CA ILE A 165 -19.02 2.37 10.81
C ILE A 165 -20.33 2.89 10.18
N GLY A 166 -21.14 1.96 9.67
CA GLY A 166 -22.34 2.29 8.88
C GLY A 166 -23.37 3.15 9.61
N THR A 167 -23.41 3.10 10.95
CA THR A 167 -24.27 3.91 11.82
C THR A 167 -23.83 5.38 11.94
N ILE A 168 -22.55 5.68 11.77
CA ILE A 168 -22.04 7.06 11.64
C ILE A 168 -22.28 7.53 10.20
N ARG A 169 -21.92 6.70 9.21
CA ARG A 169 -22.07 7.04 7.78
C ARG A 169 -23.53 7.31 7.37
N SER A 170 -24.51 6.68 8.01
CA SER A 170 -25.95 6.95 7.78
C SER A 170 -26.48 8.23 8.44
N ARG A 171 -25.72 8.84 9.37
CA ARG A 171 -26.08 10.07 10.09
C ARG A 171 -25.27 11.29 9.65
N THR A 172 -24.24 11.10 8.82
CA THR A 172 -23.41 12.17 8.25
C THR A 172 -23.82 12.54 6.83
N HIS A 173 -23.76 13.83 6.48
CA HIS A 173 -23.80 14.25 5.08
C HIS A 173 -22.46 13.96 4.39
N HIS A 174 -22.45 12.98 3.50
CA HIS A 174 -21.26 12.46 2.83
C HIS A 174 -20.89 13.26 1.57
N TYR A 175 -19.64 13.74 1.50
CA TYR A 175 -19.06 14.46 0.37
C TYR A 175 -17.77 13.76 -0.09
N PRO A 176 -17.75 13.14 -1.28
CA PRO A 176 -16.58 12.45 -1.81
C PRO A 176 -15.67 13.40 -2.61
N PHE A 177 -14.52 13.74 -2.03
CA PHE A 177 -13.42 14.43 -2.70
C PHE A 177 -12.70 13.49 -3.69
N ARG A 178 -12.07 14.07 -4.70
CA ARG A 178 -11.38 13.35 -5.79
C ARG A 178 -9.94 13.84 -5.95
N LEU A 179 -9.12 13.09 -6.69
CA LEU A 179 -7.84 13.62 -7.19
C LEU A 179 -8.11 14.73 -8.21
N VAL A 180 -7.27 15.76 -8.23
CA VAL A 180 -7.42 16.90 -9.16
C VAL A 180 -6.88 16.49 -10.54
N PRO A 181 -7.56 16.82 -11.65
CA PRO A 181 -7.09 16.51 -13.00
C PRO A 181 -5.69 17.10 -13.28
N PRO A 182 -4.81 16.39 -14.02
CA PRO A 182 -3.44 16.83 -14.27
C PRO A 182 -3.31 18.26 -14.82
N GLY A 183 -4.11 18.62 -15.83
CA GLY A 183 -4.10 19.99 -16.39
C GLY A 183 -4.43 21.06 -15.36
N THR A 184 -5.55 20.92 -14.64
CA THR A 184 -5.96 21.85 -13.57
C THR A 184 -4.88 22.01 -12.49
N LEU A 185 -4.18 20.93 -12.14
CA LEU A 185 -3.12 20.97 -11.14
C LEU A 185 -1.82 21.58 -11.67
N ARG A 186 -1.48 21.31 -12.95
CA ARG A 186 -0.35 21.92 -13.67
C ARG A 186 -0.51 23.43 -13.79
N ASP A 187 -1.69 23.88 -14.20
CA ASP A 187 -2.00 25.29 -14.42
C ASP A 187 -1.97 26.06 -13.08
N TYR A 188 -2.48 25.46 -12.00
CA TYR A 188 -2.37 26.01 -10.63
C TYR A 188 -0.93 26.02 -10.08
N LEU A 189 -0.12 25.00 -10.38
CA LEU A 189 1.32 25.02 -10.06
C LEU A 189 2.03 26.16 -10.79
N GLY A 190 1.72 26.37 -12.08
CA GLY A 190 2.24 27.50 -12.86
C GLY A 190 1.90 28.85 -12.24
N GLU A 191 0.64 29.04 -11.81
CA GLU A 191 0.23 30.23 -11.04
C GLU A 191 1.03 30.40 -9.74
N VAL A 192 1.36 29.33 -9.01
CA VAL A 192 2.12 29.41 -7.76
C VAL A 192 3.60 29.73 -8.01
N CYS A 193 4.22 29.14 -9.03
CA CYS A 193 5.60 29.48 -9.42
C CYS A 193 5.72 30.95 -9.85
N GLN A 194 4.74 31.47 -10.59
CA GLN A 194 4.66 32.90 -10.95
C GLN A 194 4.53 33.82 -9.73
N LYS A 195 3.83 33.39 -8.66
CA LYS A 195 3.66 34.16 -7.41
C LYS A 195 4.89 34.12 -6.50
N GLU A 196 5.78 33.14 -6.69
CA GLU A 196 7.06 33.03 -6.00
C GLU A 196 8.23 33.69 -6.75
N ASP A 197 8.02 34.14 -8.00
CA ASP A 197 9.01 34.80 -8.87
C ASP A 197 10.25 33.92 -9.18
N ILE A 198 10.03 32.61 -9.36
CA ILE A 198 11.08 31.63 -9.66
C ILE A 198 10.85 31.04 -11.06
N PRO A 199 11.85 31.11 -11.98
CA PRO A 199 11.74 30.48 -13.29
C PRO A 199 11.75 28.95 -13.17
N VAL A 200 10.91 28.31 -13.98
CA VAL A 200 10.75 26.85 -14.07
C VAL A 200 10.79 26.48 -15.55
N GLU A 201 11.61 25.48 -15.89
CA GLU A 201 11.77 24.98 -17.25
C GLU A 201 10.54 24.22 -17.74
N ASP A 202 10.25 24.30 -19.05
CA ASP A 202 9.18 23.52 -19.67
C ASP A 202 9.38 22.01 -19.44
N GLY A 203 8.28 21.28 -19.24
CA GLY A 203 8.32 19.84 -18.89
C GLY A 203 8.53 19.54 -17.40
N VAL A 204 9.00 20.47 -16.57
CA VAL A 204 9.09 20.26 -15.10
C VAL A 204 7.70 20.11 -14.46
N LEU A 205 6.74 20.97 -14.82
CA LEU A 205 5.40 20.93 -14.20
C LEU A 205 4.68 19.57 -14.43
N PRO A 206 4.69 18.97 -15.64
CA PRO A 206 4.26 17.58 -15.84
C PRO A 206 4.92 16.55 -14.92
N LEU A 207 6.25 16.62 -14.69
CA LEU A 207 6.93 15.72 -13.75
C LEU A 207 6.42 15.88 -12.32
N VAL A 208 6.18 17.11 -11.86
CA VAL A 208 5.66 17.39 -10.50
C VAL A 208 4.22 16.90 -10.34
N VAL A 209 3.37 17.12 -11.34
CA VAL A 209 1.97 16.63 -11.35
C VAL A 209 1.91 15.10 -11.37
N ARG A 210 2.79 14.46 -12.14
CA ARG A 210 2.94 13.00 -12.19
C ARG A 210 3.45 12.45 -10.84
N ALA A 211 4.43 13.10 -10.22
CA ALA A 211 4.98 12.69 -8.92
C ALA A 211 3.97 12.81 -7.77
N GLY A 212 3.15 13.87 -7.77
CA GLY A 212 2.08 14.05 -6.80
C GLY A 212 0.79 13.29 -7.11
N ALA A 213 0.70 12.55 -8.22
CA ALA A 213 -0.43 11.69 -8.60
C ALA A 213 -1.83 12.33 -8.45
N GLY A 214 -1.97 13.63 -8.80
CA GLY A 214 -3.23 14.38 -8.67
C GLY A 214 -3.59 14.82 -7.23
N SER A 215 -2.73 14.56 -6.25
CA SER A 215 -2.82 15.14 -4.90
C SER A 215 -2.19 16.54 -4.90
N VAL A 216 -2.98 17.54 -4.49
CA VAL A 216 -2.52 18.94 -4.41
C VAL A 216 -1.44 19.11 -3.34
N ARG A 217 -1.61 18.46 -2.18
CA ARG A 217 -0.63 18.51 -1.08
C ARG A 217 0.71 17.89 -1.49
N ASP A 218 0.68 16.73 -2.14
CA ASP A 218 1.91 16.02 -2.52
C ASP A 218 2.63 16.74 -3.66
N SER A 219 1.91 17.17 -4.71
CA SER A 219 2.50 17.99 -5.80
C SER A 219 3.09 19.30 -5.30
N MET A 220 2.44 19.98 -4.35
CA MET A 220 2.99 21.20 -3.73
C MET A 220 4.19 20.93 -2.83
N SER A 221 4.30 19.75 -2.22
CA SER A 221 5.46 19.36 -1.41
C SER A 221 6.66 18.99 -2.30
N VAL A 222 6.39 18.30 -3.41
CA VAL A 222 7.38 18.03 -4.47
C VAL A 222 7.90 19.33 -5.08
N MET A 223 7.02 20.29 -5.39
CA MET A 223 7.44 21.60 -5.89
C MET A 223 8.28 22.37 -4.87
N ASP A 224 7.86 22.41 -3.60
CA ASP A 224 8.62 23.05 -2.51
C ASP A 224 10.04 22.48 -2.38
N GLN A 225 10.20 21.16 -2.57
CA GLN A 225 11.51 20.48 -2.59
C GLN A 225 12.36 20.84 -3.82
N LEU A 226 11.77 20.99 -5.01
CA LEU A 226 12.48 21.46 -6.22
C LEU A 226 12.93 22.92 -6.09
N LEU A 227 12.05 23.80 -5.58
CA LEU A 227 12.37 25.21 -5.36
C LEU A 227 13.46 25.39 -4.27
N ALA A 228 13.50 24.52 -3.27
CA ALA A 228 14.57 24.51 -2.26
C ALA A 228 15.94 24.07 -2.81
N GLY A 229 15.96 23.33 -3.93
CA GLY A 229 17.18 22.98 -4.67
C GLY A 229 17.58 23.95 -5.78
N ALA A 230 16.71 24.91 -6.14
CA ALA A 230 16.86 25.76 -7.31
C ALA A 230 18.13 26.65 -7.27
N GLY A 231 18.80 26.71 -8.41
CA GLY A 231 19.97 27.58 -8.63
C GLY A 231 19.59 28.99 -9.08
N ALA A 232 20.59 29.76 -9.54
CA ALA A 232 20.36 31.06 -10.18
C ALA A 232 19.53 30.95 -11.47
N ASP A 233 19.62 29.79 -12.15
CA ASP A 233 18.90 29.46 -13.38
C ASP A 233 17.47 28.91 -13.12
N GLY A 234 17.05 28.81 -11.85
CA GLY A 234 15.72 28.32 -11.45
C GLY A 234 15.63 26.80 -11.31
N VAL A 235 14.45 26.25 -11.62
CA VAL A 235 14.17 24.81 -11.60
C VAL A 235 14.28 24.25 -13.02
N THR A 236 15.35 23.49 -13.28
CA THR A 236 15.60 22.85 -14.57
C THR A 236 15.05 21.42 -14.64
N TYR A 237 14.80 20.93 -15.85
CA TYR A 237 14.34 19.57 -16.13
C TYR A 237 15.33 18.52 -15.61
N ALA A 238 16.63 18.73 -15.84
CA ALA A 238 17.69 17.82 -15.37
C ALA A 238 17.81 17.77 -13.84
N MET A 239 17.52 18.87 -13.14
CA MET A 239 17.43 18.87 -11.67
C MET A 239 16.18 18.12 -11.21
N ALA A 240 15.05 18.32 -11.90
CA ALA A 240 13.79 17.66 -11.57
C ALA A 240 13.82 16.14 -11.79
N THR A 241 14.44 15.65 -12.87
CA THR A 241 14.59 14.20 -13.08
C THR A 241 15.49 13.56 -12.02
N ALA A 242 16.66 14.16 -11.77
CA ALA A 242 17.62 13.66 -10.78
C ALA A 242 17.06 13.64 -9.34
N LEU A 243 16.36 14.70 -8.91
CA LEU A 243 15.82 14.82 -7.56
C LEU A 243 14.58 13.94 -7.33
N LEU A 244 13.76 13.71 -8.36
CA LEU A 244 12.55 12.87 -8.28
C LEU A 244 12.78 11.41 -8.70
N GLY A 245 14.01 11.05 -9.06
CA GLY A 245 14.38 9.73 -9.56
C GLY A 245 13.64 9.33 -10.84
N TYR A 246 13.26 10.29 -11.68
CA TYR A 246 12.62 9.99 -12.97
C TYR A 246 13.66 9.60 -14.02
N THR A 247 13.29 8.64 -14.87
CA THR A 247 14.12 8.23 -16.01
C THR A 247 14.31 9.39 -16.98
N ASP A 248 15.57 9.65 -17.36
CA ASP A 248 15.87 10.61 -18.42
C ASP A 248 15.27 10.17 -19.78
N GLY A 249 14.68 11.12 -20.50
CA GLY A 249 14.01 10.85 -21.78
C GLY A 249 14.91 10.18 -22.82
N SER A 250 16.24 10.41 -22.79
CA SER A 250 17.17 9.76 -23.71
C SER A 250 17.35 8.26 -23.45
N LEU A 251 17.18 7.80 -22.20
CA LEU A 251 17.22 6.36 -21.87
C LEU A 251 15.95 5.65 -22.39
N LEU A 252 14.79 6.29 -22.24
CA LEU A 252 13.52 5.81 -22.79
C LEU A 252 13.55 5.77 -24.32
N ASP A 253 14.03 6.85 -24.96
CA ASP A 253 14.20 6.88 -26.42
C ASP A 253 15.17 5.78 -26.91
N SER A 254 16.29 5.57 -26.19
CA SER A 254 17.28 4.55 -26.56
C SER A 254 16.74 3.12 -26.47
N VAL A 255 16.01 2.76 -25.40
CA VAL A 255 15.48 1.39 -25.25
C VAL A 255 14.32 1.11 -26.19
N VAL A 256 13.48 2.11 -26.49
CA VAL A 256 12.39 2.00 -27.46
C VAL A 256 12.94 1.76 -28.87
N GLU A 257 13.99 2.49 -29.28
CA GLU A 257 14.65 2.28 -30.57
C GLU A 257 15.35 0.91 -30.64
N ALA A 258 16.04 0.50 -29.57
CA ALA A 258 16.66 -0.82 -29.46
C ALA A 258 15.64 -1.97 -29.59
N PHE A 259 14.45 -1.83 -29.00
CA PHE A 259 13.36 -2.79 -29.16
C PHE A 259 12.77 -2.77 -30.58
N ALA A 260 12.52 -1.59 -31.16
CA ALA A 260 11.96 -1.44 -32.50
C ALA A 260 12.86 -2.01 -33.61
N THR A 261 14.17 -1.82 -33.48
CA THR A 261 15.20 -2.37 -34.37
C THR A 261 15.54 -3.84 -34.07
N GLY A 262 15.31 -4.28 -32.83
CA GLY A 262 15.73 -5.60 -32.33
C GLY A 262 17.20 -5.68 -31.93
N ASP A 263 17.89 -4.54 -31.71
CA ASP A 263 19.27 -4.50 -31.24
C ASP A 263 19.37 -4.81 -29.74
N GLY A 264 19.68 -6.07 -29.43
CA GLY A 264 19.91 -6.50 -28.06
C GLY A 264 21.16 -5.90 -27.41
N ALA A 265 22.19 -5.53 -28.18
CA ALA A 265 23.38 -4.91 -27.60
C ALA A 265 23.04 -3.50 -27.08
N ALA A 266 22.37 -2.69 -27.92
CA ALA A 266 21.89 -1.37 -27.51
C ALA A 266 20.92 -1.44 -26.30
N ALA A 267 20.02 -2.43 -26.27
CA ALA A 267 19.10 -2.61 -25.15
C ALA A 267 19.83 -2.92 -23.83
N PHE A 268 20.80 -3.84 -23.82
CA PHE A 268 21.57 -4.15 -22.61
C PHE A 268 22.56 -3.04 -22.23
N GLU A 269 23.07 -2.25 -23.18
CA GLU A 269 23.83 -1.03 -22.87
C GLU A 269 22.96 0.04 -22.17
N VAL A 270 21.67 0.15 -22.50
CA VAL A 270 20.75 1.01 -21.74
C VAL A 270 20.52 0.47 -20.33
N VAL A 271 20.35 -0.85 -20.15
CA VAL A 271 20.23 -1.45 -18.81
C VAL A 271 21.47 -1.17 -17.95
N ASP A 272 22.67 -1.29 -18.51
CA ASP A 272 23.90 -0.99 -17.77
C ASP A 272 24.00 0.50 -17.42
N ARG A 273 23.63 1.41 -18.35
CA ARG A 273 23.52 2.86 -18.07
C ARG A 273 22.49 3.20 -16.98
N VAL A 274 21.37 2.48 -16.90
CA VAL A 274 20.36 2.65 -15.83
C VAL A 274 20.99 2.33 -14.48
N ILE A 275 21.68 1.19 -14.37
CA ILE A 275 22.31 0.70 -13.13
C ILE A 275 23.51 1.57 -12.71
N GLU A 276 24.49 1.79 -13.59
CA GLU A 276 25.67 2.61 -13.29
C GLU A 276 25.31 4.10 -13.08
N GLY A 277 24.20 4.55 -13.67
CA GLY A 277 23.62 5.87 -13.41
C GLY A 277 22.88 5.99 -12.06
N GLY A 278 22.75 4.90 -11.28
CA GLY A 278 22.07 4.89 -9.98
C GLY A 278 20.55 5.04 -10.03
N ASN A 279 19.93 4.80 -11.19
CA ASN A 279 18.48 4.89 -11.36
C ASN A 279 17.80 3.64 -10.76
N ASP A 280 16.64 3.79 -10.11
CA ASP A 280 15.87 2.63 -9.67
C ASP A 280 15.34 1.83 -10.90
N PRO A 281 15.70 0.54 -11.06
CA PRO A 281 15.24 -0.27 -12.18
C PRO A 281 13.72 -0.42 -12.23
N ARG A 282 13.02 -0.41 -11.09
CA ARG A 282 11.56 -0.55 -11.06
C ARG A 282 10.87 0.71 -11.57
N ARG A 283 11.38 1.88 -11.21
CA ARG A 283 11.00 3.18 -11.77
C ARG A 283 11.30 3.30 -13.26
N PHE A 284 12.45 2.79 -13.72
CA PHE A 284 12.76 2.70 -15.15
C PHE A 284 11.70 1.89 -15.91
N VAL A 285 11.34 0.70 -15.40
CA VAL A 285 10.29 -0.14 -16.01
C VAL A 285 8.91 0.54 -15.96
N ALA A 286 8.60 1.32 -14.92
CA ALA A 286 7.36 2.11 -14.86
C ALA A 286 7.32 3.26 -15.88
N ASP A 287 8.37 4.06 -16.00
CA ASP A 287 8.48 5.13 -17.00
C ASP A 287 8.46 4.57 -18.43
N LEU A 288 9.07 3.40 -18.65
CA LEU A 288 9.01 2.66 -19.91
C LEU A 288 7.60 2.15 -20.23
N LEU A 289 6.84 1.68 -19.24
CA LEU A 289 5.45 1.27 -19.44
C LEU A 289 4.55 2.45 -19.83
N GLU A 290 4.73 3.60 -19.19
CA GLU A 290 4.03 4.84 -19.56
C GLU A 290 4.39 5.27 -20.98
N ARG A 291 5.68 5.24 -21.37
CA ARG A 291 6.09 5.50 -22.76
C ARG A 291 5.46 4.51 -23.74
N LEU A 292 5.46 3.21 -23.47
CA LEU A 292 4.87 2.20 -24.35
C LEU A 292 3.34 2.38 -24.49
N ARG A 293 2.63 2.71 -23.40
CA ARG A 293 1.20 3.10 -23.44
C ARG A 293 0.98 4.25 -24.42
N ASP A 294 1.79 5.31 -24.33
CA ASP A 294 1.58 6.52 -25.12
C ASP A 294 1.93 6.28 -26.61
N LEU A 295 2.92 5.44 -26.90
CA LEU A 295 3.21 4.97 -28.26
C LEU A 295 2.06 4.13 -28.84
N VAL A 296 1.42 3.25 -28.04
CA VAL A 296 0.20 2.53 -28.46
C VAL A 296 -0.96 3.50 -28.74
N ILE A 297 -1.11 4.55 -27.93
CA ILE A 297 -2.13 5.59 -28.15
C ILE A 297 -1.87 6.35 -29.46
N LEU A 298 -0.62 6.77 -29.74
CA LEU A 298 -0.26 7.47 -30.99
C LEU A 298 -0.37 6.59 -32.23
N ALA A 299 -0.15 5.27 -32.10
CA ALA A 299 -0.37 4.30 -33.18
C ALA A 299 -1.87 4.08 -33.48
N ALA A 300 -2.74 4.17 -32.47
CA ALA A 300 -4.19 4.01 -32.62
C ALA A 300 -4.93 5.32 -32.96
N VAL A 301 -4.40 6.46 -32.52
CA VAL A 301 -5.04 7.78 -32.59
C VAL A 301 -3.97 8.84 -32.95
N PRO A 302 -3.72 9.09 -34.26
CA PRO A 302 -2.66 10.03 -34.68
C PRO A 302 -2.87 11.49 -34.27
N ASP A 303 -4.08 11.87 -33.88
CA ASP A 303 -4.45 13.19 -33.34
C ASP A 303 -4.62 13.17 -31.80
N ALA A 304 -3.96 12.23 -31.11
CA ALA A 304 -4.03 12.09 -29.64
C ALA A 304 -3.48 13.31 -28.88
N ALA A 305 -2.48 14.00 -29.45
CA ALA A 305 -1.92 15.22 -28.88
C ALA A 305 -2.94 16.36 -28.86
N ASP A 306 -3.57 16.66 -30.01
CA ASP A 306 -4.61 17.71 -30.13
C ASP A 306 -5.83 17.43 -29.25
N LYS A 307 -6.10 16.15 -28.95
CA LYS A 307 -7.15 15.69 -28.04
C LYS A 307 -6.77 15.70 -26.56
N GLY A 308 -5.52 16.04 -26.21
CA GLY A 308 -5.03 16.04 -24.83
C GLY A 308 -4.98 14.65 -24.18
N LEU A 309 -4.82 13.57 -24.96
CA LEU A 309 -4.71 12.20 -24.44
C LEU A 309 -3.30 11.90 -23.87
N ILE A 310 -2.31 12.68 -24.30
CA ILE A 310 -0.89 12.65 -23.90
C ILE A 310 -0.49 14.10 -23.63
N ASP A 311 0.10 14.37 -22.45
CA ASP A 311 0.59 15.71 -22.07
C ASP A 311 2.12 15.74 -22.13
N ALA A 312 2.67 16.12 -23.29
CA ALA A 312 4.11 16.16 -23.56
C ALA A 312 4.49 17.33 -24.49
N PRO A 313 5.74 17.84 -24.43
CA PRO A 313 6.24 18.86 -25.36
C PRO A 313 6.18 18.42 -26.84
N ALA A 314 6.07 19.39 -27.75
CA ALA A 314 5.88 19.12 -29.18
C ALA A 314 7.03 18.32 -29.83
N ASP A 315 8.27 18.56 -29.42
CA ASP A 315 9.46 17.83 -29.89
C ASP A 315 9.55 16.40 -29.33
N VAL A 316 8.95 16.16 -28.16
CA VAL A 316 8.82 14.83 -27.56
C VAL A 316 7.71 14.06 -28.29
N LEU A 317 6.60 14.73 -28.61
CA LEU A 317 5.50 14.16 -29.39
C LEU A 317 5.93 13.79 -30.81
N GLU A 318 6.71 14.62 -31.51
CA GLU A 318 7.24 14.31 -32.84
C GLU A 318 8.14 13.05 -32.81
N ARG A 319 9.04 12.95 -31.83
CA ARG A 319 9.86 11.75 -31.60
C ARG A 319 9.02 10.52 -31.28
N MET A 320 8.00 10.65 -30.43
CA MET A 320 7.11 9.53 -30.07
C MET A 320 6.24 9.08 -31.26
N GLN A 321 5.79 9.99 -32.12
CA GLN A 321 5.05 9.63 -33.33
C GLN A 321 5.95 8.85 -34.32
N ALA A 322 7.22 9.22 -34.44
CA ALA A 322 8.21 8.47 -35.22
C ALA A 322 8.45 7.07 -34.62
N GLN A 323 8.74 6.97 -33.32
CA GLN A 323 8.91 5.71 -32.59
C GLN A 323 7.70 4.77 -32.78
N ALA A 324 6.49 5.28 -32.62
CA ALA A 324 5.26 4.50 -32.78
C ALA A 324 5.12 3.91 -34.21
N SER A 325 5.55 4.67 -35.23
CA SER A 325 5.53 4.21 -36.62
C SER A 325 6.59 3.14 -36.94
N THR A 326 7.77 3.22 -36.31
CA THR A 326 8.87 2.24 -36.50
C THR A 326 8.59 0.93 -35.77
N PHE A 327 8.07 1.00 -34.54
CA PHE A 327 7.94 -0.13 -33.62
C PHE A 327 6.83 -1.11 -34.04
N GLY A 328 5.71 -0.63 -34.59
CA GLY A 328 4.58 -1.46 -35.04
C GLY A 328 3.57 -1.79 -33.93
N ALA A 329 2.29 -1.81 -34.26
CA ALA A 329 1.20 -1.83 -33.27
C ALA A 329 1.05 -3.16 -32.51
N ALA A 330 1.26 -4.31 -33.17
CA ALA A 330 1.18 -5.62 -32.51
C ALA A 330 2.41 -5.85 -31.63
N GLU A 331 3.56 -5.35 -32.06
CA GLU A 331 4.82 -5.45 -31.33
C GLU A 331 4.85 -4.52 -30.11
N LEU A 332 4.36 -3.27 -30.24
CA LEU A 332 4.14 -2.34 -29.12
C LEU A 332 3.22 -2.94 -28.04
N SER A 333 2.08 -3.51 -28.46
CA SER A 333 1.11 -4.11 -27.54
C SER A 333 1.72 -5.27 -26.73
N ARG A 334 2.45 -6.18 -27.40
CA ARG A 334 3.17 -7.27 -26.71
C ARG A 334 4.29 -6.75 -25.79
N ALA A 335 5.00 -5.68 -26.17
CA ALA A 335 6.00 -5.06 -25.33
C ALA A 335 5.38 -4.44 -24.06
N ALA A 336 4.27 -3.71 -24.19
CA ALA A 336 3.55 -3.13 -23.06
C ALA A 336 3.05 -4.19 -22.07
N ASP A 337 2.48 -5.30 -22.56
CA ASP A 337 2.04 -6.41 -21.72
C ASP A 337 3.20 -7.03 -20.92
N LEU A 338 4.33 -7.33 -21.58
CA LEU A 338 5.52 -7.91 -20.94
C LEU A 338 6.18 -6.97 -19.92
N VAL A 339 6.20 -5.67 -20.20
CA VAL A 339 6.73 -4.66 -19.27
C VAL A 339 5.79 -4.48 -18.07
N ASN A 340 4.47 -4.57 -18.25
CA ASN A 340 3.49 -4.54 -17.16
C ASN A 340 3.52 -5.79 -16.27
N GLU A 341 3.67 -6.98 -16.88
CA GLU A 341 3.90 -8.23 -16.17
C GLU A 341 5.20 -8.15 -15.34
N GLY A 342 6.31 -7.78 -15.98
CA GLY A 342 7.60 -7.60 -15.32
C GLY A 342 7.62 -6.56 -14.19
N LEU A 343 6.93 -5.42 -14.37
CA LEU A 343 6.77 -4.40 -13.33
C LEU A 343 6.04 -4.94 -12.08
N THR A 344 5.17 -5.92 -12.28
CA THR A 344 4.47 -6.64 -11.22
C THR A 344 5.39 -7.69 -10.57
N GLU A 345 6.12 -8.48 -11.38
CA GLU A 345 7.15 -9.44 -10.92
C GLU A 345 8.32 -8.78 -10.15
N MET A 346 8.54 -7.48 -10.33
CA MET A 346 9.54 -6.71 -9.57
C MET A 346 9.13 -6.39 -8.13
N ARG A 347 7.85 -6.56 -7.73
CA ARG A 347 7.43 -6.32 -6.34
C ARG A 347 7.92 -7.46 -5.45
N GLY A 348 8.90 -7.17 -4.59
CA GLY A 348 9.53 -8.17 -3.71
C GLY A 348 10.68 -8.96 -4.36
N ALA A 349 11.10 -8.58 -5.57
CA ALA A 349 12.19 -9.26 -6.26
C ALA A 349 13.56 -8.97 -5.62
N THR A 350 14.32 -10.03 -5.32
CA THR A 350 15.66 -9.96 -4.70
C THR A 350 16.76 -9.39 -5.62
N SER A 351 16.50 -9.26 -6.93
CA SER A 351 17.41 -8.59 -7.87
C SER A 351 16.63 -7.83 -8.95
N PRO A 352 16.39 -6.51 -8.74
CA PRO A 352 15.74 -5.66 -9.73
C PRO A 352 16.51 -5.57 -11.06
N ARG A 353 17.86 -5.65 -11.04
CA ARG A 353 18.70 -5.71 -12.25
C ARG A 353 18.36 -6.93 -13.10
N LEU A 354 18.30 -8.13 -12.48
CA LEU A 354 18.00 -9.37 -13.19
C LEU A 354 16.59 -9.33 -13.81
N GLN A 355 15.59 -8.80 -13.11
CA GLN A 355 14.24 -8.68 -13.66
C GLN A 355 14.21 -7.71 -14.86
N LEU A 356 14.91 -6.57 -14.80
CA LEU A 356 15.04 -5.66 -15.94
C LEU A 356 15.73 -6.34 -17.14
N GLU A 357 16.84 -7.05 -16.91
CA GLU A 357 17.54 -7.81 -17.95
C GLU A 357 16.64 -8.88 -18.59
N LEU A 358 15.82 -9.57 -17.80
CA LEU A 358 14.84 -10.55 -18.27
C LEU A 358 13.70 -9.90 -19.06
N ILE A 359 13.15 -8.76 -18.63
CA ILE A 359 12.11 -8.02 -19.36
C ILE A 359 12.63 -7.63 -20.76
N CYS A 360 13.82 -7.04 -20.84
CA CYS A 360 14.46 -6.71 -22.12
C CYS A 360 14.62 -7.95 -23.01
N ALA A 361 15.07 -9.09 -22.46
CA ALA A 361 15.18 -10.34 -23.21
C ALA A 361 13.83 -10.87 -23.73
N ARG A 362 12.76 -10.85 -22.90
CA ARG A 362 11.40 -11.29 -23.31
C ARG A 362 10.84 -10.39 -24.44
N VAL A 363 11.10 -9.08 -24.39
CA VAL A 363 10.69 -8.14 -25.45
C VAL A 363 11.49 -8.39 -26.73
N LEU A 364 12.80 -8.63 -26.67
CA LEU A 364 13.64 -8.86 -27.86
C LEU A 364 13.42 -10.23 -28.54
N LEU A 365 12.81 -11.21 -27.86
CA LEU A 365 12.72 -12.60 -28.32
C LEU A 365 11.28 -13.11 -28.60
N PRO A 366 10.48 -12.48 -29.50
CA PRO A 366 9.16 -13.00 -29.88
C PRO A 366 9.22 -14.38 -30.57
N ALA A 367 10.39 -14.83 -31.04
CA ALA A 367 10.56 -16.17 -31.59
C ALA A 367 10.70 -17.28 -30.52
N ALA A 368 10.87 -16.92 -29.25
CA ALA A 368 10.97 -17.89 -28.14
C ALA A 368 9.58 -18.38 -27.66
N TYR A 369 8.50 -17.71 -28.05
CA TYR A 369 7.13 -17.97 -27.60
C TYR A 369 6.25 -18.42 -28.77
N GLY A 370 5.30 -19.31 -28.47
CA GLY A 370 4.38 -19.92 -29.44
C GLY A 370 2.97 -19.34 -29.43
N ASP A 371 2.73 -18.23 -28.72
CA ASP A 371 1.44 -17.58 -28.59
C ASP A 371 1.07 -16.71 -29.81
N GLU A 372 -0.22 -16.41 -29.94
CA GLU A 372 -0.76 -15.62 -31.06
C GLU A 372 -0.17 -14.20 -31.14
N ARG A 373 0.10 -13.53 -30.00
CA ARG A 373 0.65 -12.17 -29.99
C ARG A 373 2.10 -12.15 -30.46
N SER A 374 2.88 -13.15 -30.08
CA SER A 374 4.26 -13.34 -30.56
C SER A 374 4.31 -13.69 -32.04
N VAL A 375 3.32 -14.43 -32.58
CA VAL A 375 3.16 -14.63 -34.03
C VAL A 375 2.78 -13.32 -34.72
N MET A 376 1.82 -12.57 -34.20
CA MET A 376 1.38 -11.29 -34.77
C MET A 376 2.48 -10.23 -34.77
N ALA A 377 3.27 -10.10 -33.70
CA ALA A 377 4.43 -9.21 -33.65
C ALA A 377 5.50 -9.57 -34.70
N ARG A 378 5.69 -10.87 -34.99
CA ARG A 378 6.59 -11.33 -36.05
C ARG A 378 6.04 -11.07 -37.45
N LEU A 379 4.73 -11.13 -37.65
CA LEU A 379 4.07 -10.75 -38.91
C LEU A 379 4.16 -9.25 -39.16
N ASP A 380 3.81 -8.43 -38.16
CA ASP A 380 3.96 -6.96 -38.15
C ASP A 380 5.39 -6.54 -38.56
N ARG A 381 6.42 -7.13 -37.94
CA ARG A 381 7.83 -6.86 -38.27
C ARG A 381 8.21 -7.30 -39.69
N LEU A 382 7.65 -8.41 -40.20
CA LEU A 382 7.84 -8.85 -41.58
C LEU A 382 7.15 -7.93 -42.59
N GLU A 383 5.92 -7.50 -42.32
CA GLU A 383 5.15 -6.59 -43.17
C GLU A 383 5.82 -5.20 -43.28
N ARG A 384 6.34 -4.67 -42.16
CA ARG A 384 7.21 -3.48 -42.17
C ARG A 384 8.45 -3.69 -43.06
N GLY A 385 9.16 -4.81 -42.91
CA GLY A 385 10.35 -5.14 -43.72
C GLY A 385 10.05 -5.34 -45.22
N VAL A 386 8.88 -5.89 -45.55
CA VAL A 386 8.40 -6.04 -46.93
C VAL A 386 8.03 -4.68 -47.54
N ASN A 387 7.36 -3.80 -46.80
CA ASN A 387 7.09 -2.42 -47.25
C ASN A 387 8.39 -1.65 -47.52
N PHE A 388 9.42 -1.82 -46.69
CA PHE A 388 10.74 -1.20 -46.89
C PHE A 388 11.53 -1.75 -48.10
N SER A 389 11.20 -2.94 -48.59
CA SER A 389 11.90 -3.59 -49.71
C SER A 389 11.09 -3.62 -51.02
N GLY A 390 9.77 -3.44 -50.97
CA GLY A 390 8.91 -3.21 -52.14
C GLY A 390 8.90 -1.76 -52.64
N GLY A 391 9.31 -0.80 -51.81
CA GLY A 391 9.33 0.63 -52.12
C GLY A 391 10.47 1.06 -53.05
N ALA A 392 10.28 0.93 -54.36
CA ALA A 392 11.26 1.36 -55.36
C ALA A 392 11.38 2.90 -55.49
N GLY A 393 12.18 3.51 -54.60
CA GLY A 393 12.71 4.87 -54.76
C GLY A 393 11.99 5.97 -53.96
N ALA A 394 12.47 6.20 -52.74
CA ALA A 394 12.33 7.48 -52.04
C ALA A 394 13.74 8.10 -51.85
N PRO A 395 13.89 9.44 -51.81
CA PRO A 395 15.20 10.07 -51.70
C PRO A 395 15.83 9.86 -50.32
N ALA A 396 17.16 9.81 -50.27
CA ALA A 396 17.89 9.79 -49.00
C ALA A 396 17.69 11.12 -48.25
N MET A 397 16.86 11.09 -47.19
CA MET A 397 16.75 12.18 -46.21
C MET A 397 18.04 12.27 -45.42
N GLY A 398 18.97 13.12 -45.90
CA GLY A 398 20.25 13.39 -45.25
C GLY A 398 20.08 14.26 -44.00
N TYR A 399 19.53 13.71 -42.92
CA TYR A 399 19.65 14.32 -41.60
C TYR A 399 20.95 13.86 -40.94
N VAL A 400 22.01 14.65 -41.12
CA VAL A 400 23.26 14.54 -40.35
C VAL A 400 23.20 15.57 -39.23
N PRO A 401 23.26 15.18 -37.95
CA PRO A 401 23.45 16.13 -36.85
C PRO A 401 24.78 16.87 -37.03
N GLY A 402 24.72 18.15 -37.40
CA GLY A 402 25.88 18.92 -37.85
C GLY A 402 26.79 19.41 -36.71
N PRO A 403 28.10 19.08 -36.71
CA PRO A 403 29.05 19.58 -35.73
C PRO A 403 29.95 20.69 -36.32
N GLU A 404 29.56 21.96 -36.21
CA GLU A 404 30.37 23.09 -36.72
C GLU A 404 30.71 24.17 -35.67
N ALA A 405 31.73 23.89 -34.85
CA ALA A 405 32.72 24.86 -34.36
C ALA A 405 33.92 24.09 -33.74
N HIS A 406 35.14 24.07 -34.29
CA HIS A 406 35.67 24.67 -35.52
C HIS A 406 36.74 23.77 -36.20
N GLY A 407 36.66 23.66 -37.53
CA GLY A 407 37.79 23.65 -38.50
C GLY A 407 38.98 22.68 -38.35
N GLY A 408 39.06 21.66 -39.22
CA GLY A 408 40.29 20.87 -39.46
C GLY A 408 40.22 19.97 -40.71
N ALA A 409 41.22 20.06 -41.59
CA ALA A 409 41.30 19.40 -42.91
C ALA A 409 41.30 17.84 -42.88
N PRO A 410 40.97 17.15 -43.99
CA PRO A 410 40.53 15.74 -43.97
C PRO A 410 41.65 14.68 -43.92
N ALA A 411 41.30 13.51 -43.37
CA ALA A 411 42.11 12.28 -43.42
C ALA A 411 41.53 11.26 -44.43
N ALA A 412 42.38 10.40 -44.98
CA ALA A 412 42.03 9.49 -46.07
C ALA A 412 41.39 8.16 -45.63
N ALA A 413 40.66 7.51 -46.54
CA ALA A 413 39.98 6.25 -46.30
C ALA A 413 40.92 5.06 -46.09
N VAL A 414 40.50 4.11 -45.25
CA VAL A 414 41.21 2.85 -44.95
C VAL A 414 40.36 1.67 -45.47
N PRO A 415 40.95 0.67 -46.17
CA PRO A 415 40.20 -0.47 -46.71
C PRO A 415 39.78 -1.47 -45.62
N PRO A 416 38.71 -2.26 -45.84
CA PRO A 416 38.20 -3.22 -44.86
C PRO A 416 39.11 -4.45 -44.73
N GLY A 417 39.53 -4.78 -43.51
CA GLY A 417 40.38 -5.96 -43.27
C GLY A 417 41.07 -6.00 -41.89
N GLY A 418 40.31 -5.97 -40.79
CA GLY A 418 40.88 -6.08 -39.44
C GLY A 418 39.85 -6.56 -38.41
N GLY A 419 40.15 -7.66 -37.71
CA GLY A 419 39.29 -8.21 -36.66
C GLY A 419 39.36 -7.43 -35.33
N PRO A 420 38.53 -7.82 -34.33
CA PRO A 420 38.29 -7.03 -33.10
C PRO A 420 39.49 -6.81 -32.17
N ALA A 421 40.65 -7.39 -32.47
CA ALA A 421 41.91 -7.08 -31.77
C ALA A 421 42.45 -5.67 -32.09
N ALA A 422 42.18 -5.13 -33.29
CA ALA A 422 42.74 -3.84 -33.72
C ALA A 422 42.15 -2.64 -32.96
N ALA A 423 40.83 -2.64 -32.73
CA ALA A 423 40.13 -1.55 -32.03
C ALA A 423 40.67 -1.30 -30.61
N ARG A 424 41.03 -2.38 -29.88
CA ARG A 424 41.55 -2.30 -28.50
C ARG A 424 42.96 -1.71 -28.40
N ALA A 425 43.68 -1.56 -29.51
CA ALA A 425 44.99 -0.89 -29.53
C ALA A 425 44.88 0.64 -29.67
N ALA A 426 43.89 1.14 -30.42
CA ALA A 426 43.74 2.57 -30.71
C ALA A 426 43.41 3.40 -29.45
N VAL A 427 42.57 2.88 -28.57
CA VAL A 427 42.06 3.59 -27.37
C VAL A 427 43.15 3.84 -26.32
N ARG A 428 44.27 3.10 -26.34
CA ARG A 428 45.38 3.27 -25.38
C ARG A 428 46.48 4.25 -25.81
N ALA A 429 46.39 4.85 -27.00
CA ALA A 429 47.46 5.68 -27.56
C ALA A 429 47.26 7.21 -27.41
N GLN A 430 46.03 7.68 -27.18
CA GLN A 430 45.72 9.12 -27.09
C GLN A 430 45.83 9.61 -25.64
N GLY A 431 47.06 9.68 -25.12
CA GLY A 431 47.32 9.99 -23.70
C GLY A 431 48.71 10.54 -23.39
N ALA A 432 49.40 11.15 -24.36
CA ALA A 432 50.70 11.77 -24.14
C ALA A 432 50.94 12.98 -25.06
N GLY A 433 51.02 14.18 -24.49
CA GLY A 433 51.50 15.37 -25.19
C GLY A 433 53.03 15.39 -25.29
N PRO A 434 53.63 15.89 -26.39
CA PRO A 434 55.08 15.89 -26.58
C PRO A 434 55.77 17.00 -25.78
N GLY A 435 56.99 16.73 -25.29
CA GLY A 435 57.83 17.71 -24.60
C GLY A 435 59.31 17.60 -24.98
N ALA A 436 59.98 18.74 -25.06
CA ALA A 436 61.44 18.88 -25.19
C ALA A 436 61.83 20.31 -24.75
N GLY A 437 62.91 20.57 -24.00
CA GLY A 437 63.85 19.69 -23.27
C GLY A 437 64.40 20.48 -22.05
N ALA A 438 65.57 20.20 -21.47
CA ALA A 438 66.61 19.20 -21.73
C ALA A 438 67.54 19.05 -20.50
N ALA A 439 68.39 18.01 -20.50
CA ALA A 439 69.56 17.78 -19.63
C ALA A 439 69.33 17.46 -18.13
N ALA A 440 70.23 16.64 -17.58
CA ALA A 440 70.31 16.20 -16.17
C ALA A 440 71.77 16.37 -15.66
N PRO A 441 72.10 16.16 -14.35
CA PRO A 441 72.15 14.81 -13.75
C PRO A 441 71.65 14.71 -12.29
N ALA A 442 71.67 13.49 -11.75
CA ALA A 442 71.26 13.08 -10.39
C ALA A 442 72.42 13.28 -9.34
N PRO A 443 72.28 13.04 -8.00
CA PRO A 443 71.40 12.08 -7.31
C PRO A 443 70.59 12.59 -6.09
N ALA A 444 69.86 11.66 -5.43
CA ALA A 444 68.91 11.83 -4.32
C ALA A 444 69.57 11.61 -2.92
N PRO A 445 68.86 11.48 -1.76
CA PRO A 445 67.40 11.57 -1.46
C PRO A 445 66.99 12.36 -0.18
N ALA A 446 65.68 12.63 0.00
CA ALA A 446 65.08 12.99 1.31
C ALA A 446 63.55 12.70 1.39
N SER A 447 63.02 12.57 2.62
CA SER A 447 61.67 12.07 2.98
C SER A 447 60.48 13.00 2.68
N ALA A 448 59.27 12.42 2.64
CA ALA A 448 57.97 13.11 2.63
C ALA A 448 57.44 13.45 4.05
N ALA A 449 56.32 14.20 4.11
CA ALA A 449 55.56 14.54 5.34
C ALA A 449 54.03 14.63 5.06
N PRO A 450 53.13 14.13 5.94
CA PRO A 450 51.67 14.15 5.75
C PRO A 450 50.84 14.89 6.84
N ALA A 451 49.53 15.07 6.56
CA ALA A 451 48.33 15.17 7.43
C ALA A 451 48.34 15.92 8.80
N PRO A 452 47.33 16.79 9.10
CA PRO A 452 47.24 17.53 10.38
C PRO A 452 46.07 17.13 11.33
N ALA A 453 46.37 16.94 12.63
CA ALA A 453 45.53 17.16 13.84
C ALA A 453 46.24 16.58 15.10
N PRO A 454 45.80 16.87 16.36
CA PRO A 454 45.60 18.16 17.02
C PRO A 454 46.42 18.26 18.35
N VAL A 455 46.44 19.42 19.04
CA VAL A 455 47.04 19.58 20.41
C VAL A 455 46.39 20.72 21.22
N SER A 456 46.50 20.64 22.56
CA SER A 456 45.93 21.58 23.56
C SER A 456 46.95 22.03 24.61
N ALA A 457 46.85 23.28 25.12
CA ALA A 457 46.94 23.64 26.56
C ALA A 457 46.94 25.18 26.85
N ALA A 458 46.19 25.58 27.88
CA ALA A 458 46.37 26.61 28.95
C ALA A 458 47.41 27.77 28.81
N PRO A 459 47.22 28.97 29.46
CA PRO A 459 46.52 29.19 30.74
C PRO A 459 45.60 30.43 30.85
N ALA A 460 45.08 30.71 32.06
CA ALA A 460 44.21 31.85 32.44
C ALA A 460 44.91 32.79 33.45
N PRO A 461 44.33 33.95 33.89
CA PRO A 461 43.29 33.91 34.95
C PRO A 461 42.23 35.05 35.03
N ALA A 462 41.11 34.70 35.69
CA ALA A 462 40.23 35.52 36.57
C ALA A 462 39.19 36.56 36.02
N PRO A 463 38.04 36.79 36.73
CA PRO A 463 36.83 37.41 36.14
C PRO A 463 36.12 38.51 36.98
N ALA A 464 35.04 39.13 36.44
CA ALA A 464 33.98 39.79 37.25
C ALA A 464 32.65 40.02 36.51
N SER A 465 31.54 39.94 37.28
CA SER A 465 30.15 40.38 37.03
C SER A 465 29.10 39.30 36.69
N ALA A 466 27.84 39.55 37.10
CA ALA A 466 26.81 38.51 37.30
C ALA A 466 25.39 38.93 36.88
N ALA A 467 24.49 37.94 36.78
CA ALA A 467 23.05 38.07 36.54
C ALA A 467 22.26 37.19 37.56
N PRO A 468 20.96 37.45 37.80
CA PRO A 468 20.29 37.00 39.04
C PRO A 468 19.69 35.57 39.01
N PRO A 469 19.45 34.95 40.19
CA PRO A 469 18.88 33.61 40.33
C PRO A 469 17.34 33.60 40.34
N ALA A 470 16.76 32.44 40.04
CA ALA A 470 15.32 32.16 40.18
C ALA A 470 14.90 31.81 41.63
N PRO A 471 13.61 31.94 42.01
CA PRO A 471 13.15 31.66 43.38
C PRO A 471 13.09 30.16 43.71
N ALA A 472 13.42 29.81 44.96
CA ALA A 472 13.28 28.45 45.47
C ALA A 472 11.87 28.16 46.01
N ALA A 473 11.41 26.91 45.89
CA ALA A 473 10.17 26.45 46.52
C ALA A 473 10.35 26.22 48.04
N PRO A 474 9.39 26.60 48.89
CA PRO A 474 9.45 26.37 50.33
C PRO A 474 9.03 24.93 50.68
N ALA A 475 9.81 24.25 51.51
CA ALA A 475 9.40 23.00 52.15
C ALA A 475 8.51 23.28 53.38
N VAL A 476 7.46 22.49 53.56
CA VAL A 476 6.56 22.53 54.72
C VAL A 476 6.42 21.11 55.30
N ALA A 477 6.26 21.02 56.63
CA ALA A 477 6.31 19.78 57.40
C ALA A 477 5.14 18.82 57.12
N PRO A 478 5.31 17.50 57.35
CA PRO A 478 4.22 16.53 57.24
C PRO A 478 3.15 16.76 58.32
N VAL A 479 1.87 16.64 57.92
CA VAL A 479 0.71 16.73 58.80
C VAL A 479 0.13 15.32 59.01
N ALA A 480 -0.24 14.99 60.25
CA ALA A 480 -0.81 13.69 60.61
C ALA A 480 -2.30 13.57 60.20
N PRO A 481 -2.79 12.34 59.91
CA PRO A 481 -4.18 12.13 59.51
C PRO A 481 -5.14 12.01 60.71
N GLU A 482 -6.20 12.82 60.73
CA GLU A 482 -7.34 12.69 61.65
C GLU A 482 -8.61 13.32 61.02
N PRO A 483 -9.84 13.06 61.52
CA PRO A 483 -10.59 11.87 61.11
C PRO A 483 -11.87 12.20 60.30
N ALA A 484 -12.51 11.16 59.76
CA ALA A 484 -13.73 11.30 58.98
C ALA A 484 -14.95 11.76 59.83
N PRO A 485 -15.77 12.71 59.35
CA PRO A 485 -17.05 13.03 59.96
C PRO A 485 -18.10 11.95 59.64
N ALA A 486 -18.72 11.39 60.67
CA ALA A 486 -19.72 10.34 60.51
C ALA A 486 -21.16 10.86 60.40
N ALA A 487 -21.98 10.08 59.68
CA ALA A 487 -23.45 10.00 59.75
C ALA A 487 -24.30 11.24 59.42
N GLN A 488 -25.11 11.08 58.38
CA GLN A 488 -26.56 11.28 58.49
C GLN A 488 -27.28 10.30 57.56
N ALA A 489 -28.27 9.56 58.09
CA ALA A 489 -28.96 8.47 57.37
C ALA A 489 -30.42 8.34 57.79
N VAL A 490 -31.33 8.85 56.96
CA VAL A 490 -32.81 8.74 57.11
C VAL A 490 -33.46 9.00 55.73
N PRO A 491 -34.66 8.45 55.43
CA PRO A 491 -34.94 7.03 55.29
C PRO A 491 -35.49 6.68 53.88
N ALA A 492 -35.66 5.38 53.60
CA ALA A 492 -36.45 4.94 52.44
C ALA A 492 -37.97 5.11 52.68
N PRO A 493 -38.76 5.57 51.69
CA PRO A 493 -40.21 5.42 51.70
C PRO A 493 -40.62 4.00 51.27
N ALA A 494 -41.55 3.39 52.00
CA ALA A 494 -42.12 2.09 51.63
C ALA A 494 -43.06 2.21 50.41
N GLY A 495 -43.19 1.13 49.64
CA GLY A 495 -44.05 1.10 48.46
C GLY A 495 -45.55 1.20 48.78
N GLN A 496 -46.31 1.76 47.83
CA GLN A 496 -47.77 1.65 47.78
C GLN A 496 -48.21 1.10 46.42
N ALA A 497 -49.39 0.47 46.39
CA ALA A 497 -49.82 -0.40 45.30
C ALA A 497 -50.32 0.35 44.05
N ALA A 498 -50.32 -0.36 42.91
CA ALA A 498 -50.80 0.14 41.64
C ALA A 498 -52.34 0.23 41.53
N PRO A 499 -52.86 1.19 40.76
CA PRO A 499 -54.10 1.05 40.01
C PRO A 499 -53.84 0.57 38.57
N ALA A 500 -54.86 -0.05 37.96
CA ALA A 500 -54.84 -0.57 36.59
C ALA A 500 -55.08 0.54 35.51
N PRO A 501 -54.82 0.31 34.21
CA PRO A 501 -54.71 1.38 33.22
C PRO A 501 -56.06 1.93 32.73
N ALA A 502 -56.06 3.20 32.31
CA ALA A 502 -57.21 3.89 31.74
C ALA A 502 -57.02 4.20 30.24
N ALA A 503 -58.15 4.15 29.52
CA ALA A 503 -58.28 4.17 28.06
C ALA A 503 -57.48 5.22 27.26
N ALA A 504 -56.97 4.80 26.10
CA ALA A 504 -56.54 5.68 25.02
C ALA A 504 -57.71 6.02 24.07
N PRO A 505 -57.86 7.29 23.62
CA PRO A 505 -58.75 7.67 22.53
C PRO A 505 -57.99 8.24 21.31
N GLY A 506 -58.60 8.14 20.11
CA GLY A 506 -58.34 9.08 19.01
C GLY A 506 -57.21 8.75 18.02
N ALA A 507 -57.41 7.73 17.19
CA ALA A 507 -56.95 7.82 15.79
C ALA A 507 -57.92 8.71 14.98
N TRP A 508 -57.56 9.04 13.72
CA TRP A 508 -58.36 9.51 12.56
C TRP A 508 -57.59 10.59 11.77
N PRO A 509 -57.85 10.83 10.46
CA PRO A 509 -58.30 9.89 9.43
C PRO A 509 -57.49 9.99 8.11
N THR A 510 -57.45 8.92 7.31
CA THR A 510 -56.90 8.96 5.94
C THR A 510 -57.91 9.56 4.95
N ALA A 511 -57.48 10.46 4.07
CA ALA A 511 -58.33 11.08 3.05
C ALA A 511 -58.23 10.37 1.69
N ALA A 512 -59.36 10.26 0.97
CA ALA A 512 -59.45 9.67 -0.36
C ALA A 512 -59.38 10.74 -1.48
N PRO A 513 -58.89 10.41 -2.70
CA PRO A 513 -58.71 11.38 -3.79
C PRO A 513 -59.94 11.55 -4.70
N ALA A 514 -60.11 12.73 -5.29
CA ALA A 514 -61.09 12.98 -6.36
C ALA A 514 -60.68 14.17 -7.26
N GLY A 515 -60.96 14.09 -8.57
CA GLY A 515 -61.43 15.28 -9.31
C GLY A 515 -60.49 16.11 -10.22
N GLY A 516 -59.70 15.49 -11.10
CA GLY A 516 -59.40 15.95 -12.49
C GLY A 516 -58.97 17.39 -12.85
N GLY A 517 -57.82 17.53 -13.54
CA GLY A 517 -57.37 18.77 -14.20
C GLY A 517 -56.42 18.51 -15.39
N ARG A 518 -56.66 19.16 -16.54
CA ARG A 518 -56.17 18.85 -17.91
C ARG A 518 -54.65 18.62 -18.16
N ARG A 519 -54.38 17.70 -19.11
CA ARG A 519 -53.16 17.50 -19.96
C ARG A 519 -52.83 18.74 -20.84
N PRO A 520 -51.68 18.87 -21.56
CA PRO A 520 -50.92 17.85 -22.32
C PRO A 520 -49.40 17.75 -21.98
N GLY A 521 -48.63 16.79 -22.54
CA GLY A 521 -48.92 15.78 -23.56
C GLY A 521 -47.88 14.64 -23.63
N GLY A 522 -48.05 13.69 -24.55
CA GLY A 522 -47.17 12.52 -24.76
C GLY A 522 -47.93 11.25 -25.20
N TRP A 523 -47.51 10.62 -26.31
CA TRP A 523 -48.16 9.53 -27.07
C TRP A 523 -47.10 8.82 -27.95
N PRO A 524 -47.31 7.57 -28.45
CA PRO A 524 -48.17 6.45 -28.01
C PRO A 524 -47.30 5.42 -27.23
N THR A 525 -47.17 4.08 -27.37
CA THR A 525 -47.77 2.94 -28.15
C THR A 525 -47.50 1.67 -27.32
N ALA A 526 -48.48 0.92 -26.78
CA ALA A 526 -49.26 -0.21 -27.32
C ALA A 526 -48.46 -1.54 -27.55
N ALA A 527 -48.98 -2.77 -27.29
CA ALA A 527 -50.33 -3.22 -26.90
C ALA A 527 -50.26 -4.53 -26.02
N ALA A 528 -51.08 -4.73 -24.97
CA ALA A 528 -52.37 -5.49 -24.89
C ALA A 528 -52.25 -7.05 -24.91
N PRO A 529 -53.23 -7.86 -24.40
CA PRO A 529 -54.45 -7.62 -23.58
C PRO A 529 -54.43 -8.39 -22.21
N GLY A 530 -55.47 -8.48 -21.34
CA GLY A 530 -56.78 -7.82 -21.31
C GLY A 530 -57.71 -8.05 -20.06
N GLY A 531 -57.83 -9.24 -19.46
CA GLY A 531 -58.78 -9.51 -18.34
C GLY A 531 -59.07 -11.00 -18.06
N PRO A 532 -60.06 -11.39 -17.19
CA PRO A 532 -60.97 -10.57 -16.38
C PRO A 532 -61.02 -10.89 -14.85
N GLN A 533 -61.90 -10.19 -14.16
CA GLN A 533 -62.20 -10.15 -12.71
C GLN A 533 -62.58 -11.49 -12.04
N GLY A 534 -62.40 -11.60 -10.70
CA GLY A 534 -63.44 -12.24 -9.86
C GLY A 534 -63.02 -12.94 -8.54
N GLN A 535 -63.46 -12.36 -7.41
CA GLN A 535 -63.84 -13.03 -6.14
C GLN A 535 -62.81 -13.78 -5.27
N ALA A 536 -63.01 -13.62 -3.96
CA ALA A 536 -62.45 -14.36 -2.82
C ALA A 536 -63.63 -14.53 -1.80
N PRO A 537 -63.47 -15.11 -0.58
CA PRO A 537 -62.34 -15.83 0.01
C PRO A 537 -62.74 -17.19 0.66
N ALA A 538 -61.78 -17.95 1.19
CA ALA A 538 -61.97 -18.84 2.36
C ALA A 538 -60.64 -19.28 2.99
N GLN A 539 -60.62 -19.46 4.32
CA GLN A 539 -59.55 -20.14 5.07
C GLN A 539 -60.18 -21.19 5.99
N SER A 540 -59.64 -22.43 6.06
CA SER A 540 -59.69 -23.28 7.26
C SER A 540 -59.00 -24.65 7.08
N GLY A 541 -58.25 -25.08 8.12
CA GLY A 541 -58.29 -26.47 8.61
C GLY A 541 -57.34 -27.53 8.01
N PRO A 542 -56.49 -28.17 8.83
CA PRO A 542 -55.83 -29.46 8.56
C PRO A 542 -56.59 -30.62 9.30
N PRO A 543 -56.08 -31.86 9.50
CA PRO A 543 -54.78 -32.45 9.12
C PRO A 543 -54.79 -33.91 8.57
N ALA A 544 -53.59 -34.38 8.19
CA ALA A 544 -53.02 -35.73 8.36
C ALA A 544 -53.69 -37.02 7.82
N GLY A 545 -52.92 -37.77 7.01
CA GLY A 545 -52.54 -39.15 7.40
C GLY A 545 -52.86 -40.32 6.46
N ALA A 546 -51.86 -40.79 5.68
CA ALA A 546 -51.79 -42.19 5.22
C ALA A 546 -50.38 -42.57 4.67
N ARG A 547 -49.75 -43.62 5.24
CA ARG A 547 -48.64 -44.42 4.65
C ARG A 547 -48.60 -45.76 5.42
N PRO A 548 -48.55 -46.94 4.76
CA PRO A 548 -47.27 -47.63 4.54
C PRO A 548 -47.20 -48.44 3.21
N ALA A 549 -46.13 -48.32 2.40
CA ALA A 549 -44.97 -49.25 2.33
C ALA A 549 -45.08 -50.27 1.13
N PRO A 550 -44.11 -51.18 0.84
CA PRO A 550 -43.11 -50.87 -0.20
C PRO A 550 -42.68 -52.02 -1.18
N ALA A 551 -41.84 -51.64 -2.17
CA ALA A 551 -41.00 -52.50 -3.06
C ALA A 551 -41.77 -53.36 -4.10
N PRO A 552 -41.17 -53.75 -5.26
CA PRO A 552 -39.88 -54.44 -5.42
C PRO A 552 -38.80 -53.66 -6.21
N ALA A 553 -37.71 -54.33 -6.62
CA ALA A 553 -36.51 -53.73 -7.22
C ALA A 553 -35.96 -54.50 -8.44
N ALA A 554 -34.90 -53.93 -9.05
CA ALA A 554 -33.95 -54.50 -10.01
C ALA A 554 -34.39 -54.71 -11.49
N GLN A 555 -33.79 -53.89 -12.36
CA GLN A 555 -33.34 -54.28 -13.71
C GLN A 555 -31.88 -53.79 -13.89
N ALA A 556 -31.11 -54.44 -14.77
CA ALA A 556 -29.64 -54.33 -14.81
C ALA A 556 -29.13 -53.21 -15.75
N ALA A 557 -27.88 -52.79 -15.52
CA ALA A 557 -27.22 -51.72 -16.26
C ALA A 557 -26.65 -52.17 -17.63
N PRO A 558 -26.60 -51.28 -18.64
CA PRO A 558 -25.70 -51.41 -19.78
C PRO A 558 -24.27 -50.98 -19.39
N ALA A 559 -23.25 -51.62 -19.96
CA ALA A 559 -21.86 -51.18 -19.82
C ALA A 559 -21.58 -49.98 -20.77
N PRO A 560 -20.73 -49.01 -20.37
CA PRO A 560 -20.41 -47.85 -21.19
C PRO A 560 -19.50 -48.22 -22.37
N ALA A 561 -19.80 -47.66 -23.55
CA ALA A 561 -18.82 -47.52 -24.63
C ALA A 561 -17.89 -46.32 -24.34
N PRO A 562 -16.64 -46.30 -24.86
CA PRO A 562 -15.68 -45.24 -24.55
C PRO A 562 -16.04 -43.92 -25.25
N ALA A 563 -16.80 -43.08 -24.56
CA ALA A 563 -16.82 -41.64 -24.85
C ALA A 563 -15.46 -41.04 -24.45
N GLY A 564 -14.91 -40.14 -25.27
CA GLY A 564 -13.71 -39.37 -24.90
C GLY A 564 -14.02 -38.51 -23.69
N GLY A 565 -13.47 -38.88 -22.53
CA GLY A 565 -13.81 -38.24 -21.25
C GLY A 565 -13.36 -36.79 -21.18
N LEU A 566 -14.29 -35.90 -20.80
CA LEU A 566 -13.95 -34.59 -20.28
C LEU A 566 -13.33 -34.76 -18.89
N ASP A 567 -12.02 -34.56 -18.76
CA ASP A 567 -11.32 -34.59 -17.48
C ASP A 567 -11.67 -33.35 -16.65
N PRO A 568 -12.36 -33.47 -15.49
CA PRO A 568 -12.73 -32.30 -14.70
C PRO A 568 -11.54 -31.60 -14.04
N GLY A 569 -10.40 -32.28 -13.87
CA GLY A 569 -9.16 -31.65 -13.35
C GLY A 569 -8.61 -30.65 -14.36
N VAL A 570 -8.56 -31.01 -15.64
CA VAL A 570 -8.15 -30.12 -16.74
C VAL A 570 -9.18 -28.99 -16.96
N LEU A 571 -10.47 -29.24 -16.72
CA LEU A 571 -11.52 -28.24 -16.83
C LEU A 571 -11.72 -27.37 -15.59
N TRP A 572 -11.12 -27.71 -14.44
CA TRP A 572 -11.36 -27.03 -13.15
C TRP A 572 -11.16 -25.50 -13.20
N PRO A 573 -10.11 -24.94 -13.85
CA PRO A 573 -9.96 -23.49 -13.99
C PRO A 573 -11.11 -22.83 -14.75
N ASN A 574 -11.60 -23.48 -15.82
CA ASN A 574 -12.72 -22.98 -16.61
C ASN A 574 -14.07 -23.09 -15.85
N ILE A 575 -14.22 -24.13 -15.03
CA ILE A 575 -15.37 -24.28 -14.12
C ILE A 575 -15.36 -23.19 -13.05
N LEU A 576 -14.20 -22.86 -12.48
CA LEU A 576 -14.04 -21.76 -11.51
C LEU A 576 -14.39 -20.40 -12.14
N GLU A 577 -13.92 -20.07 -13.34
CA GLU A 577 -14.31 -18.83 -14.03
C GLU A 577 -15.82 -18.79 -14.35
N ALA A 578 -16.44 -19.91 -14.72
CA ALA A 578 -17.89 -19.99 -14.91
C ALA A 578 -18.67 -19.72 -13.60
N VAL A 579 -18.17 -20.21 -12.46
CA VAL A 579 -18.74 -19.95 -11.13
C VAL A 579 -18.51 -18.50 -10.67
N LYS A 580 -17.34 -17.92 -10.95
CA LYS A 580 -16.96 -16.52 -10.65
C LYS A 580 -17.94 -15.51 -11.24
N ASN A 581 -18.31 -15.73 -12.50
CA ASN A 581 -19.32 -14.94 -13.21
C ASN A 581 -20.75 -15.12 -12.64
N ARG A 582 -21.00 -16.21 -11.89
CA ARG A 582 -22.32 -16.56 -11.33
C ARG A 582 -22.50 -16.09 -9.88
N ARG A 583 -21.49 -16.31 -9.02
CA ARG A 583 -21.48 -15.87 -7.61
C ARG A 583 -20.05 -15.86 -7.05
N ARG A 584 -19.45 -14.67 -6.93
CA ARG A 584 -18.09 -14.46 -6.40
C ARG A 584 -17.82 -15.14 -5.05
N PHE A 585 -18.80 -15.22 -4.15
CA PHE A 585 -18.68 -15.96 -2.88
C PHE A 585 -18.40 -17.45 -3.06
N THR A 586 -19.16 -18.12 -3.94
CA THR A 586 -18.97 -19.55 -4.24
C THR A 586 -17.66 -19.80 -4.97
N TRP A 587 -17.22 -18.85 -5.81
CA TRP A 587 -15.90 -18.91 -6.43
C TRP A 587 -14.78 -18.84 -5.40
N ILE A 588 -14.78 -17.86 -4.49
CA ILE A 588 -13.77 -17.73 -3.41
C ILE A 588 -13.70 -19.02 -2.58
N LEU A 589 -14.87 -19.53 -2.16
CA LEU A 589 -14.96 -20.75 -1.35
C LEU A 589 -14.35 -21.96 -2.05
N LEU A 590 -14.60 -22.14 -3.36
CA LEU A 590 -14.02 -23.22 -4.15
C LEU A 590 -12.54 -23.00 -4.48
N SER A 591 -12.13 -21.79 -4.88
CA SER A 591 -10.77 -21.50 -5.35
C SER A 591 -9.73 -21.50 -4.22
N GLN A 592 -10.15 -21.25 -2.97
CA GLN A 592 -9.26 -21.25 -1.80
C GLN A 592 -9.33 -22.55 -0.98
N ASN A 593 -10.45 -23.28 -1.02
CA ASN A 593 -10.69 -24.39 -0.07
C ASN A 593 -11.09 -25.73 -0.72
N ALA A 594 -11.18 -25.85 -2.05
CA ALA A 594 -11.67 -27.06 -2.71
C ALA A 594 -10.81 -27.54 -3.90
N GLN A 595 -10.51 -28.84 -3.91
CA GLN A 595 -9.83 -29.52 -5.02
C GLN A 595 -10.69 -30.67 -5.57
N VAL A 596 -10.54 -31.01 -6.86
CA VAL A 596 -11.18 -32.19 -7.45
C VAL A 596 -10.42 -33.43 -6.99
N THR A 597 -11.06 -34.26 -6.17
CA THR A 597 -10.46 -35.50 -5.63
C THR A 597 -10.80 -36.75 -6.44
N GLY A 598 -11.86 -36.70 -7.25
CA GLY A 598 -12.26 -37.82 -8.11
C GLY A 598 -13.45 -37.52 -9.01
N PHE A 599 -13.62 -38.35 -10.04
CA PHE A 599 -14.75 -38.28 -10.96
C PHE A 599 -15.10 -39.67 -11.50
N ASP A 600 -16.36 -40.09 -11.39
CA ASP A 600 -16.83 -41.42 -11.83
C ASP A 600 -17.48 -41.42 -13.25
N GLY A 601 -17.53 -40.26 -13.91
CA GLY A 601 -18.30 -40.02 -15.14
C GLY A 601 -19.65 -39.34 -14.91
N THR A 602 -20.17 -39.40 -13.69
CA THR A 602 -21.49 -38.88 -13.28
C THR A 602 -21.47 -38.09 -11.97
N THR A 603 -20.55 -38.39 -11.05
CA THR A 603 -20.32 -37.71 -9.78
C THR A 603 -18.96 -37.04 -9.79
N LEU A 604 -18.92 -35.74 -9.48
CA LEU A 604 -17.71 -34.96 -9.21
C LEU A 604 -17.46 -34.89 -7.70
N GLN A 605 -16.34 -35.44 -7.24
CA GLN A 605 -15.93 -35.39 -5.84
C GLN A 605 -15.02 -34.18 -5.60
N LEU A 606 -15.36 -33.39 -4.58
CA LEU A 606 -14.63 -32.20 -4.17
C LEU A 606 -14.11 -32.38 -2.74
N GLY A 607 -12.79 -32.44 -2.59
CA GLY A 607 -12.11 -32.44 -1.30
C GLY A 607 -11.98 -31.03 -0.76
N PHE A 608 -12.50 -30.80 0.43
CA PHE A 608 -12.36 -29.54 1.17
C PHE A 608 -11.32 -29.67 2.29
N VAL A 609 -10.46 -28.66 2.43
CA VAL A 609 -9.33 -28.65 3.38
C VAL A 609 -9.78 -28.91 4.83
N ASN A 610 -10.97 -28.43 5.22
CA ASN A 610 -11.56 -28.69 6.52
C ASN A 610 -13.09 -28.83 6.46
N ALA A 611 -13.67 -29.38 7.54
CA ALA A 611 -15.11 -29.60 7.65
C ALA A 611 -15.94 -28.31 7.60
N GLY A 612 -15.44 -27.20 8.14
CA GLY A 612 -16.12 -25.90 8.12
C GLY A 612 -16.32 -25.37 6.69
N ALA A 613 -15.31 -25.50 5.84
CA ALA A 613 -15.41 -25.12 4.43
C ALA A 613 -16.42 -26.00 3.66
N ARG A 614 -16.41 -27.32 3.91
CA ARG A 614 -17.40 -28.27 3.35
C ARG A 614 -18.84 -27.92 3.77
N ASP A 615 -19.04 -27.66 5.05
CA ASP A 615 -20.38 -27.41 5.61
C ASP A 615 -20.90 -26.02 5.22
N ASN A 616 -20.01 -25.04 5.05
CA ASN A 616 -20.34 -23.76 4.42
C ASN A 616 -20.72 -23.95 2.94
N PHE A 617 -20.01 -24.79 2.17
CA PHE A 617 -20.36 -25.07 0.77
C PHE A 617 -21.75 -25.69 0.64
N ALA A 618 -22.06 -26.71 1.44
CA ALA A 618 -23.37 -27.35 1.47
C ALA A 618 -24.47 -26.40 1.98
N GLY A 619 -24.24 -25.67 3.08
CA GLY A 619 -25.23 -24.80 3.72
C GLY A 619 -25.50 -23.48 2.98
N SER A 620 -24.56 -22.97 2.19
CA SER A 620 -24.68 -21.67 1.51
C SER A 620 -25.40 -21.70 0.16
N GLY A 621 -25.91 -22.87 -0.27
CA GLY A 621 -26.46 -23.07 -1.62
C GLY A 621 -25.40 -22.99 -2.72
N SER A 622 -24.13 -23.18 -2.39
CA SER A 622 -23.02 -23.12 -3.35
C SER A 622 -22.98 -24.33 -4.30
N GLU A 623 -23.51 -25.47 -3.87
CA GLU A 623 -23.63 -26.66 -4.73
C GLU A 623 -24.53 -26.41 -5.95
N ASP A 624 -25.70 -25.80 -5.77
CA ASP A 624 -26.62 -25.50 -6.88
C ASP A 624 -26.04 -24.47 -7.86
N VAL A 625 -25.24 -23.51 -7.36
CA VAL A 625 -24.51 -22.54 -8.20
C VAL A 625 -23.48 -23.25 -9.08
N LEU A 626 -22.72 -24.19 -8.52
CA LEU A 626 -21.75 -25.01 -9.27
C LEU A 626 -22.47 -25.93 -10.27
N ARG A 627 -23.55 -26.60 -9.86
CA ARG A 627 -24.35 -27.49 -10.73
C ARG A 627 -24.95 -26.72 -11.92
N ALA A 628 -25.39 -25.48 -11.69
CA ALA A 628 -25.91 -24.61 -12.74
C ALA A 628 -24.81 -24.09 -13.69
N ALA A 629 -23.61 -23.78 -13.18
CA ALA A 629 -22.46 -23.41 -14.02
C ALA A 629 -22.02 -24.57 -14.93
N LEU A 630 -21.98 -25.81 -14.40
CA LEU A 630 -21.70 -27.03 -15.16
C LEU A 630 -22.75 -27.29 -16.25
N ALA A 631 -24.03 -27.13 -15.91
CA ALA A 631 -25.16 -27.31 -16.82
C ALA A 631 -25.19 -26.31 -17.97
N GLU A 632 -24.83 -25.04 -17.72
CA GLU A 632 -24.93 -23.97 -18.73
C GLU A 632 -23.67 -23.86 -19.60
N GLN A 633 -22.48 -23.90 -19.00
CA GLN A 633 -21.22 -23.65 -19.72
C GLN A 633 -20.68 -24.89 -20.44
N PHE A 634 -20.96 -26.09 -19.90
CA PHE A 634 -20.42 -27.36 -20.42
C PHE A 634 -21.51 -28.36 -20.85
N ASN A 635 -22.79 -28.04 -20.65
CA ASN A 635 -23.93 -28.91 -20.95
C ASN A 635 -23.84 -30.29 -20.26
N VAL A 636 -23.31 -30.33 -19.02
CA VAL A 636 -23.20 -31.55 -18.20
C VAL A 636 -24.02 -31.47 -16.92
N HIS A 637 -24.58 -32.60 -16.49
CA HIS A 637 -25.40 -32.72 -15.28
C HIS A 637 -24.75 -33.69 -14.31
N TRP A 638 -23.62 -33.29 -13.72
CA TRP A 638 -22.94 -34.08 -12.70
C TRP A 638 -23.57 -33.91 -11.32
N LYS A 639 -23.65 -35.01 -10.56
CA LYS A 639 -23.84 -34.97 -9.10
C LYS A 639 -22.57 -34.39 -8.48
N ILE A 640 -22.71 -33.58 -7.44
CA ILE A 640 -21.57 -33.06 -6.67
C ILE A 640 -21.52 -33.80 -5.33
N GLU A 641 -20.33 -34.14 -4.85
CA GLU A 641 -20.12 -34.81 -3.58
C GLU A 641 -18.95 -34.15 -2.85
N ALA A 642 -19.27 -33.44 -1.76
CA ALA A 642 -18.30 -32.71 -0.97
C ALA A 642 -17.76 -33.59 0.17
N ILE A 643 -16.46 -33.87 0.16
CA ILE A 643 -15.75 -34.64 1.19
C ILE A 643 -14.78 -33.72 1.94
N VAL A 644 -14.35 -34.13 3.13
CA VAL A 644 -13.22 -33.46 3.82
C VAL A 644 -11.95 -34.19 3.43
N ASP A 645 -10.97 -33.47 2.90
CA ASP A 645 -9.67 -33.98 2.50
C ASP A 645 -8.57 -33.04 3.04
N PRO A 646 -7.93 -33.38 4.19
CA PRO A 646 -6.85 -32.59 4.74
C PRO A 646 -5.55 -32.69 3.91
N SER A 647 -5.52 -33.49 2.84
CA SER A 647 -4.38 -33.67 1.95
C SER A 647 -4.20 -32.52 0.94
N GLY A 648 -5.08 -31.51 0.95
CA GLY A 648 -5.07 -30.37 0.01
C GLY A 648 -3.88 -29.41 0.11
N GLY A 649 -2.88 -29.72 0.93
CA GLY A 649 -1.64 -28.95 1.08
C GLY A 649 -0.53 -29.42 0.13
N GLY A 650 -0.55 -28.93 -1.11
CA GLY A 650 0.60 -29.00 -2.03
C GLY A 650 0.61 -30.16 -3.04
N SER A 651 1.02 -29.85 -4.28
CA SER A 651 1.20 -30.83 -5.35
C SER A 651 2.45 -31.69 -5.13
N ALA A 652 2.26 -33.01 -5.01
CA ALA A 652 3.37 -33.93 -4.78
C ALA A 652 4.32 -34.08 -6.00
N PRO A 653 5.65 -34.20 -5.80
CA PRO A 653 6.60 -34.47 -6.88
C PRO A 653 6.52 -35.91 -7.39
N PRO A 654 6.96 -36.19 -8.64
CA PRO A 654 6.92 -37.53 -9.21
C PRO A 654 7.85 -38.51 -8.48
N ALA A 655 7.36 -39.73 -8.23
CA ALA A 655 8.11 -40.77 -7.52
C ALA A 655 9.32 -41.29 -8.34
N PRO A 656 10.44 -41.67 -7.68
CA PRO A 656 11.64 -42.12 -8.36
C PRO A 656 11.46 -43.49 -9.03
N GLY A 657 11.69 -43.56 -10.33
CA GLY A 657 11.68 -44.82 -11.09
C GLY A 657 12.87 -45.71 -10.74
N GLY A 658 12.65 -46.78 -9.98
CA GLY A 658 13.69 -47.75 -9.63
C GLY A 658 14.08 -48.64 -10.82
N SER A 659 15.37 -48.70 -11.15
CA SER A 659 15.90 -49.50 -12.27
C SER A 659 16.95 -50.53 -11.85
N GLY A 660 16.68 -51.81 -12.16
CA GLY A 660 17.73 -52.80 -12.44
C GLY A 660 18.40 -53.50 -11.24
N PHE A 661 18.01 -54.74 -10.98
CA PHE A 661 18.85 -55.70 -10.25
C PHE A 661 20.06 -56.11 -11.09
N GLY A 662 21.24 -56.19 -10.48
CA GLY A 662 22.42 -56.84 -11.04
C GLY A 662 23.69 -56.48 -10.26
N GLY A 663 24.55 -57.41 -9.81
CA GLY A 663 24.49 -58.86 -10.01
C GLY A 663 25.88 -59.45 -10.24
N GLY A 664 26.81 -59.24 -9.30
CA GLY A 664 28.17 -59.78 -9.40
C GLY A 664 28.95 -59.56 -8.12
N GLY A 665 29.61 -60.61 -7.62
CA GLY A 665 30.50 -60.52 -6.48
C GLY A 665 31.72 -61.40 -6.69
N HIS A 666 32.83 -61.08 -6.02
CA HIS A 666 33.96 -61.95 -5.67
C HIS A 666 34.94 -61.15 -4.80
N GLY A 667 35.64 -61.78 -3.85
CA GLY A 667 36.65 -61.10 -3.01
C GLY A 667 36.69 -61.57 -1.56
N GLY A 668 36.90 -62.88 -1.32
CA GLY A 668 37.01 -63.45 0.03
C GLY A 668 38.45 -63.71 0.47
N GLY A 669 38.77 -63.39 1.73
CA GLY A 669 40.01 -63.73 2.42
C GLY A 669 40.35 -62.74 3.55
N GLY A 670 40.89 -63.15 4.70
CA GLY A 670 41.09 -64.52 5.19
C GLY A 670 42.08 -64.62 6.36
N TYR A 671 41.56 -64.82 7.58
CA TYR A 671 42.19 -65.47 8.76
C TYR A 671 43.56 -64.95 9.30
N GLY A 672 43.69 -64.69 10.62
CA GLY A 672 44.98 -64.22 11.18
C GLY A 672 45.24 -64.36 12.70
N GLY A 673 44.30 -63.97 13.57
CA GLY A 673 44.51 -63.99 15.03
C GLY A 673 45.57 -62.98 15.54
N PRO A 674 46.10 -63.11 16.78
CA PRO A 674 45.68 -63.95 17.91
C PRO A 674 45.02 -63.12 19.05
N GLY A 675 44.86 -63.67 20.26
CA GLY A 675 44.31 -62.91 21.41
C GLY A 675 44.73 -63.41 22.81
N ALA A 676 44.63 -62.52 23.80
CA ALA A 676 44.71 -62.72 25.26
C ALA A 676 44.32 -61.38 25.95
N GLY A 677 43.85 -61.30 27.21
CA GLY A 677 43.39 -62.34 28.14
C GLY A 677 43.24 -61.86 29.60
N ALA A 678 42.22 -62.39 30.31
CA ALA A 678 42.04 -62.45 31.78
C ALA A 678 41.76 -61.18 32.63
N SER A 679 40.96 -61.38 33.70
CA SER A 679 40.60 -60.47 34.83
C SER A 679 39.87 -59.15 34.49
N GLY A 680 38.96 -58.60 35.29
CA GLY A 680 38.35 -58.99 36.58
C GLY A 680 38.09 -57.73 37.44
N GLY A 681 37.09 -57.63 38.33
CA GLY A 681 35.95 -58.51 38.65
C GLY A 681 35.23 -58.02 39.93
N GLY A 682 33.91 -57.81 39.86
CA GLY A 682 33.08 -57.28 40.98
C GLY A 682 33.17 -55.75 41.17
N GLY A 683 32.14 -55.02 41.59
CA GLY A 683 30.72 -55.37 41.74
C GLY A 683 30.16 -55.23 43.16
N TYR A 684 29.06 -54.47 43.28
CA TYR A 684 28.08 -54.44 44.39
C TYR A 684 28.59 -53.89 45.75
N GLY A 685 27.84 -53.07 46.50
CA GLY A 685 26.49 -52.54 46.26
C GLY A 685 26.10 -51.40 47.24
N ALA A 686 24.85 -50.94 47.12
CA ALA A 686 24.21 -49.86 47.88
C ALA A 686 23.64 -50.37 49.24
N PRO A 687 22.77 -49.65 50.02
CA PRO A 687 22.22 -48.29 49.86
C PRO A 687 22.07 -47.47 51.17
N ALA A 688 21.20 -46.43 51.11
CA ALA A 688 20.43 -45.79 52.19
C ALA A 688 21.01 -44.55 52.89
N ALA A 689 20.11 -43.68 53.39
CA ALA A 689 20.39 -42.30 53.77
C ALA A 689 19.56 -41.80 54.98
N ALA A 690 20.12 -40.87 55.75
CA ALA A 690 19.39 -39.96 56.65
C ALA A 690 20.24 -38.71 57.01
N ARG A 691 19.58 -37.56 57.25
CA ARG A 691 20.09 -36.33 57.92
C ARG A 691 19.83 -36.45 59.47
N PRO A 692 20.24 -35.55 60.42
CA PRO A 692 20.59 -34.11 60.25
C PRO A 692 21.60 -33.40 61.23
N ALA A 693 22.02 -32.18 60.86
CA ALA A 693 22.31 -30.98 61.74
C ALA A 693 23.52 -31.00 62.75
N PRO A 694 23.83 -29.94 63.56
CA PRO A 694 25.11 -29.19 63.37
C PRO A 694 25.90 -28.65 64.62
N ALA A 695 27.01 -27.92 64.35
CA ALA A 695 27.76 -26.93 65.18
C ALA A 695 28.64 -27.43 66.37
N THR A 696 29.92 -26.99 66.52
CA THR A 696 30.43 -25.82 67.31
C THR A 696 31.99 -25.95 67.51
N PRO A 697 32.76 -25.09 68.23
CA PRO A 697 32.87 -23.60 68.27
C PRO A 697 34.35 -23.01 68.35
N SER A 698 34.49 -21.67 68.23
CA SER A 698 35.50 -20.77 68.91
C SER A 698 37.05 -20.93 68.70
N ALA A 699 37.97 -19.95 68.92
CA ALA A 699 38.03 -18.47 69.10
C ALA A 699 39.56 -18.06 69.28
N PRO A 700 39.99 -16.85 69.75
CA PRO A 700 39.82 -15.45 69.28
C PRO A 700 41.14 -14.59 69.18
N GLN A 701 40.99 -13.26 68.98
CA GLN A 701 41.88 -12.10 69.30
C GLN A 701 42.78 -11.44 68.22
N ALA A 702 42.98 -10.11 68.40
CA ALA A 702 43.77 -9.17 67.60
C ALA A 702 44.32 -8.03 68.52
N PRO A 703 45.32 -7.24 68.05
CA PRO A 703 45.15 -5.77 68.00
C PRO A 703 45.77 -5.14 66.71
N ALA A 704 45.88 -3.81 66.64
CA ALA A 704 45.78 -3.06 65.37
C ALA A 704 46.95 -2.12 64.96
N ALA A 705 47.09 -1.96 63.62
CA ALA A 705 47.56 -0.77 62.86
C ALA A 705 49.05 -0.33 63.01
N PRO A 706 49.60 0.64 62.21
CA PRO A 706 49.02 1.42 61.08
C PRO A 706 49.92 1.59 59.81
N ARG A 707 49.41 2.38 58.83
CA ARG A 707 50.09 3.21 57.77
C ARG A 707 50.22 2.75 56.29
N ALA A 708 49.54 3.54 55.44
CA ALA A 708 50.06 4.29 54.27
C ALA A 708 50.42 3.61 52.92
N ALA A 709 49.44 3.67 51.99
CA ALA A 709 49.50 4.25 50.63
C ALA A 709 50.61 3.87 49.61
N SER A 710 50.17 3.31 48.46
CA SER A 710 50.86 3.45 47.16
C SER A 710 49.97 3.08 45.95
N GLY A 711 49.92 3.93 44.92
CA GLY A 711 49.58 3.59 43.51
C GLY A 711 48.11 3.29 43.12
N PRO A 712 47.47 4.08 42.23
CA PRO A 712 46.26 3.65 41.53
C PRO A 712 46.57 2.67 40.39
N ALA A 713 45.68 1.72 40.13
CA ALA A 713 45.83 0.71 39.07
C ALA A 713 45.34 1.23 37.70
N ALA A 714 45.76 0.54 36.63
CA ALA A 714 45.39 0.87 35.25
C ALA A 714 43.88 0.69 34.97
N PRO A 715 43.29 1.46 34.03
CA PRO A 715 41.87 1.37 33.70
C PRO A 715 41.52 0.05 32.98
N ARG A 716 40.28 -0.42 33.19
CA ARG A 716 39.68 -1.51 32.42
C ARG A 716 39.38 -1.04 30.98
N PRO A 717 39.37 -1.95 29.98
CA PRO A 717 38.78 -1.63 28.67
C PRO A 717 37.29 -1.25 28.82
N ALA A 718 36.82 -0.35 27.97
CA ALA A 718 35.43 0.08 27.97
C ALA A 718 34.48 -1.06 27.54
N ALA A 719 33.25 -1.04 28.03
CA ALA A 719 32.16 -1.84 27.48
C ALA A 719 31.83 -1.37 26.06
N ALA A 720 31.25 -2.27 25.25
CA ALA A 720 30.63 -1.87 23.99
C ALA A 720 29.47 -0.90 24.26
N PRO A 721 29.18 0.06 23.35
CA PRO A 721 27.98 0.88 23.46
C PRO A 721 26.73 0.00 23.38
N GLU A 722 25.73 0.31 24.20
CA GLU A 722 24.40 -0.27 24.06
C GLU A 722 23.79 0.15 22.71
N PRO A 723 22.99 -0.71 22.04
CA PRO A 723 22.25 -0.31 20.86
C PRO A 723 21.26 0.82 21.21
N PRO A 724 20.88 1.68 20.25
CA PRO A 724 19.84 2.66 20.49
C PRO A 724 18.53 1.95 20.85
N PRO A 725 17.66 2.56 21.68
CA PRO A 725 16.34 2.01 21.93
C PRO A 725 15.54 2.01 20.62
N VAL A 726 15.22 0.81 20.13
CA VAL A 726 14.19 0.62 19.10
C VAL A 726 12.85 1.14 19.62
N SER A 727 12.00 1.66 18.72
CA SER A 727 10.65 2.01 19.10
C SER A 727 9.79 0.74 19.23
N ILE A 728 8.67 0.83 19.94
CA ILE A 728 7.70 -0.27 20.00
C ILE A 728 7.07 -0.52 18.61
N GLU A 729 7.14 0.46 17.71
CA GLU A 729 6.66 0.35 16.33
C GLU A 729 7.65 -0.43 15.43
N ASP A 730 8.91 -0.62 15.85
CA ASP A 730 9.93 -1.44 15.16
C ASP A 730 9.96 -2.92 15.63
N ASP A 731 9.19 -3.27 16.68
CA ASP A 731 9.23 -4.58 17.38
C ASP A 731 7.87 -5.30 17.31
N ILE A 732 7.01 -4.91 16.36
CA ILE A 732 5.74 -5.56 16.02
C ILE A 732 5.94 -6.29 14.67
N PRO A 733 5.78 -7.61 14.58
CA PRO A 733 5.84 -8.32 13.30
C PRO A 733 4.63 -7.93 12.43
N GLU A 734 4.85 -7.79 11.12
CA GLU A 734 3.79 -7.47 10.16
C GLU A 734 2.86 -8.69 9.94
N ASP A 735 1.57 -8.46 9.65
CA ASP A 735 0.56 -9.53 9.41
C ASP A 735 0.92 -10.48 8.22
N ASP A 736 1.93 -10.15 7.42
CA ASP A 736 2.46 -10.93 6.27
C ASP A 736 3.83 -11.61 6.57
N ASP A 737 4.32 -11.61 7.83
CA ASP A 737 5.60 -12.23 8.21
C ASP A 737 5.55 -13.78 8.06
N PRO A 738 6.42 -14.38 7.20
CA PRO A 738 6.39 -15.82 6.94
C PRO A 738 6.85 -16.71 8.10
N ASP A 739 7.47 -16.15 9.15
CA ASP A 739 7.83 -16.89 10.36
C ASP A 739 6.68 -16.93 11.41
N LEU A 740 5.56 -16.22 11.19
CA LEU A 740 4.34 -16.30 12.02
C LEU A 740 3.49 -17.55 11.71
N ASP A 741 4.02 -18.73 12.05
CA ASP A 741 3.22 -19.96 12.05
C ASP A 741 2.26 -19.99 13.26
N GLU A 742 0.99 -19.61 13.05
CA GLU A 742 -0.07 -19.71 14.07
C GLU A 742 -0.34 -21.16 14.54
N SER A 743 0.22 -22.19 13.89
CA SER A 743 -0.03 -23.61 14.20
C SER A 743 0.81 -24.16 15.36
N ALA A 744 0.52 -23.61 16.55
CA ALA A 744 0.72 -24.21 17.87
C ALA A 744 2.17 -24.37 18.39
N LEU A 745 2.52 -23.45 19.30
CA LEU A 745 3.04 -23.77 20.64
C LEU A 745 2.66 -22.63 21.60
N SER A 746 2.40 -22.94 22.87
CA SER A 746 2.31 -21.86 23.86
C SER A 746 3.70 -21.25 24.08
N GLY A 747 3.81 -19.92 24.22
CA GLY A 747 5.12 -19.26 24.38
C GLY A 747 5.95 -19.81 25.56
N HIS A 748 5.26 -20.28 26.61
CA HIS A 748 5.83 -21.05 27.72
C HIS A 748 6.59 -22.31 27.24
N GLU A 749 5.97 -23.15 26.41
CA GLU A 749 6.60 -24.38 25.91
C GLU A 749 7.77 -24.09 24.96
N LEU A 750 7.69 -23.03 24.16
CA LEU A 750 8.78 -22.58 23.29
C LEU A 750 10.02 -22.18 24.13
N ILE A 751 9.82 -21.37 25.18
CA ILE A 751 10.88 -20.92 26.10
C ILE A 751 11.51 -22.11 26.84
N VAL A 752 10.69 -23.06 27.34
CA VAL A 752 11.20 -24.27 28.02
C VAL A 752 12.00 -25.16 27.04
N ARG A 753 11.56 -25.27 25.78
CA ARG A 753 12.21 -26.13 24.76
C ARG A 753 13.55 -25.58 24.28
N GLU A 754 13.59 -24.31 23.86
CA GLU A 754 14.78 -23.72 23.20
C GLU A 754 15.83 -23.22 24.20
N LEU A 755 15.41 -22.72 25.37
CA LEU A 755 16.32 -22.14 26.37
C LEU A 755 16.58 -23.07 27.56
N GLY A 756 15.89 -24.22 27.64
CA GLY A 756 16.04 -25.19 28.75
C GLY A 756 15.64 -24.63 30.11
N ALA A 757 14.83 -23.56 30.14
CA ALA A 757 14.52 -22.81 31.34
C ALA A 757 13.50 -23.54 32.23
N THR A 758 13.66 -23.42 33.55
CA THR A 758 12.66 -23.82 34.54
C THR A 758 12.00 -22.59 35.17
N VAL A 759 10.67 -22.52 35.09
CA VAL A 759 9.87 -21.47 35.75
C VAL A 759 10.02 -21.59 37.26
N VAL A 760 10.25 -20.46 37.94
CA VAL A 760 10.47 -20.41 39.40
C VAL A 760 9.19 -20.00 40.14
N GLU A 761 8.43 -19.05 39.60
CA GLU A 761 7.15 -18.58 40.14
C GLU A 761 6.36 -17.91 39.00
N GLU A 762 5.03 -17.91 39.07
CA GLU A 762 4.12 -17.35 38.06
C GLU A 762 3.08 -16.47 38.75
N PHE A 763 2.82 -15.27 38.19
CA PHE A 763 1.89 -14.30 38.76
C PHE A 763 0.77 -13.96 37.75
N THR A 764 -0.41 -14.53 37.97
CA THR A 764 -1.64 -14.12 37.27
C THR A 764 -2.16 -12.80 37.85
N ASN A 765 -2.32 -11.80 36.97
CA ASN A 765 -3.09 -10.60 37.26
C ASN A 765 -4.53 -10.82 36.76
N GLU A 766 -5.50 -10.83 37.67
CA GLU A 766 -6.95 -10.74 37.39
C GLU A 766 -7.42 -9.28 37.38
#